data_AF-A0A177TE47-F1
#
_entry.id   AF-A0A177TE47-F1
#
_cell.length_a   1.000
_cell.length_b   1.000
_cell.length_c   1.000
_cell.angle_alpha   90.00
_cell.angle_beta   90.00
_cell.angle_gamma   90.00
#
_symmetry.space_group_name_H-M   'P 1'
#
loop_
_entity.id
_entity.type
_entity.pdbx_description
1 polymer ?
#
loop_
_entity_poly.entity_id
_entity_poly.type
_entity_poly.pdbx_seq_one_letter_code
_entity_poly.pdbx_strand_id
1 'polypeptide(L)'
;MFGSSSAPSGHDSGSTGSSVWFQPDDTFRSFCALLEAPAVSHAHIALIGPEALTASIATYTGALHYDHVAEFVKLIANSPCLWASIHPDAVRAGQAQRQTLDSGAPALPSLRDRTDQIIQAVGQSVKQRIILSMRARQNSTGWQTRRIVSHWVSTMLSNSQNDVSELADAQDLDTPFELQSLKGMPIARLAICTGLLAGLQGAQALWEEQGRLGLDVRHHVKLAEIGWVAAFEACLEIIDALKLEEQQSAAVMPLHCAVQVMPFINSRRLEVLSGDILLRIVADRLLLPIERSQLLASLSQDVKKGSDGKVVLEPSSATAQRLHTVQNDDAFRTIAPLSRILSGTLARLARKLSPVDLDARLFGALIETKEGTSAVPTTAVSSVAPKEALEPLSAPPTLLRRLHVFSRTLESDWWSSELAKCAEGDLAETTKPVAKELWTVFKTILFSFTMIFDSLVDAVVDMCPSPTITIPAPASSSTSSSNISPTDSRWGPASTSNIPAAYLQCMHAILLIYAHMYWITSTFGHDGFDVYRSVFYSALDVIGRDGEACVGVMEAMVAHLGFGSEDQSDVQVKSATYFMLVSEQILGVLPDKMLKGLVLTVCKPWLADKVNKDAFESAHSVVLSMYTNNKDAAEDLTPFYIDLLLSTFPSHLSAGQFEHAVTTVISAIADRDDSLAWWVMELLASAIDREAIEHKDEGGATSSSSRRLELQLVYTAQISTVNLVLLRTVMDQVRRYILEYPITPISLVGQLPGLENEEGDKPSTGTSAAEDKSFPTAATTSPPVTAASARQRLCEKAFDALTGLDASTREEGLRWWLNNRTAFGV
;
A
#
# COMPACT_ATOMS: atom_id res chain seq x y z
N MET A 1 -33.65 36.80 -13.80
CA MET A 1 -34.59 37.95 -13.70
C MET A 1 -35.69 37.57 -12.74
N PHE A 2 -35.63 38.10 -11.52
CA PHE A 2 -36.61 37.84 -10.46
C PHE A 2 -37.72 38.89 -10.54
N GLY A 3 -38.97 38.44 -10.64
CA GLY A 3 -40.17 39.28 -10.56
C GLY A 3 -41.09 38.76 -9.47
N SER A 4 -41.29 39.58 -8.44
CA SER A 4 -42.26 39.41 -7.37
C SER A 4 -43.69 39.58 -7.88
N SER A 5 -44.61 38.71 -7.46
CA SER A 5 -46.06 39.01 -7.51
C SER A 5 -46.80 38.33 -6.36
N SER A 6 -47.34 39.20 -5.50
CA SER A 6 -48.55 39.09 -4.66
C SER A 6 -49.22 37.73 -4.41
N ALA A 7 -49.41 37.44 -3.12
CA ALA A 7 -50.32 36.43 -2.60
C ALA A 7 -51.80 36.85 -2.76
N PRO A 8 -52.72 35.87 -2.91
CA PRO A 8 -54.08 36.00 -2.44
C PRO A 8 -54.32 35.08 -1.23
N SER A 9 -54.84 35.66 -0.16
CA SER A 9 -55.41 34.98 1.00
C SER A 9 -56.70 34.26 0.62
N GLY A 10 -56.70 32.94 0.72
CA GLY A 10 -57.88 32.09 0.65
C GLY A 10 -57.72 30.93 1.61
N HIS A 11 -58.58 30.89 2.64
CA HIS A 11 -58.75 29.73 3.50
C HIS A 11 -59.28 28.58 2.63
N ASP A 12 -58.46 27.55 2.42
CA ASP A 12 -58.91 26.28 1.83
C ASP A 12 -58.58 25.13 2.77
N SER A 13 -59.63 24.65 3.41
CA SER A 13 -59.64 23.47 4.27
C SER A 13 -59.60 22.21 3.42
N GLY A 14 -58.51 21.44 3.51
CA GLY A 14 -58.48 19.99 3.29
C GLY A 14 -58.41 19.48 1.84
N SER A 15 -57.24 19.53 1.20
CA SER A 15 -56.92 18.68 0.02
C SER A 15 -55.41 18.36 -0.17
N THR A 16 -54.59 18.52 0.86
CA THR A 16 -53.13 18.67 0.72
C THR A 16 -52.32 17.36 0.76
N GLY A 17 -52.62 16.42 -0.16
CA GLY A 17 -51.80 15.22 -0.35
C GLY A 17 -51.62 14.77 -1.80
N SER A 18 -52.63 14.96 -2.64
CA SER A 18 -52.66 14.40 -4.00
C SER A 18 -51.90 15.23 -5.05
N SER A 19 -51.68 16.53 -4.83
CA SER A 19 -51.11 17.45 -5.84
C SER A 19 -49.59 17.43 -5.96
N VAL A 20 -48.88 16.81 -5.00
CA VAL A 20 -47.40 16.77 -4.98
C VAL A 20 -46.86 15.60 -5.82
N TRP A 21 -47.65 14.55 -5.98
CA TRP A 21 -47.26 13.33 -6.70
C TRP A 21 -47.74 13.36 -8.14
N PHE A 22 -46.93 12.84 -9.04
CA PHE A 22 -47.29 12.69 -10.44
C PHE A 22 -48.43 11.67 -10.57
N GLN A 23 -49.48 12.03 -11.32
CA GLN A 23 -50.60 11.17 -11.64
C GLN A 23 -50.40 10.57 -13.03
N PRO A 24 -50.62 9.25 -13.23
CA PRO A 24 -50.50 8.61 -14.54
C PRO A 24 -51.30 9.32 -15.64
N ASP A 25 -50.61 9.89 -16.61
CA ASP A 25 -51.19 10.49 -17.82
C ASP A 25 -51.05 9.57 -19.04
N ASP A 26 -51.56 9.99 -20.19
CA ASP A 26 -51.48 9.20 -21.42
C ASP A 26 -50.04 9.03 -21.91
N THR A 27 -49.16 9.98 -21.60
CA THR A 27 -47.71 9.89 -21.88
C THR A 27 -47.08 8.75 -21.10
N PHE A 28 -47.34 8.67 -19.79
CA PHE A 28 -46.83 7.61 -18.93
C PHE A 28 -47.38 6.24 -19.34
N ARG A 29 -48.68 6.15 -19.65
CA ARG A 29 -49.28 4.88 -20.12
C ARG A 29 -48.68 4.43 -21.44
N SER A 30 -48.47 5.36 -22.39
CA SER A 30 -47.80 5.06 -23.66
C SER A 30 -46.37 4.58 -23.43
N PHE A 31 -45.64 5.22 -22.50
CA PHE A 31 -44.29 4.80 -22.15
C PHE A 31 -44.26 3.41 -21.51
N CYS A 32 -45.20 3.07 -20.62
CA CYS A 32 -45.31 1.73 -20.05
C CYS A 32 -45.60 0.68 -21.13
N ALA A 33 -46.53 0.96 -22.06
CA ALA A 33 -46.83 0.06 -23.18
C ALA A 33 -45.60 -0.21 -24.07
N LEU A 34 -44.71 0.78 -24.24
CA LEU A 34 -43.44 0.58 -24.94
C LEU A 34 -42.49 -0.37 -24.17
N LEU A 35 -42.45 -0.30 -22.84
CA LEU A 35 -41.62 -1.18 -22.01
C LEU A 35 -42.17 -2.61 -21.92
N GLU A 36 -43.47 -2.81 -22.10
CA GLU A 36 -44.10 -4.14 -22.08
C GLU A 36 -43.84 -4.97 -23.36
N ALA A 37 -43.30 -4.34 -24.40
CA ALA A 37 -43.03 -5.00 -25.66
C ALA A 37 -42.01 -6.17 -25.54
N PRO A 38 -42.10 -7.18 -26.41
CA PRO A 38 -41.16 -8.31 -26.40
C PRO A 38 -39.75 -7.89 -26.81
N ALA A 39 -38.74 -8.70 -26.47
CA ALA A 39 -37.31 -8.39 -26.70
C ALA A 39 -36.98 -8.09 -28.16
N VAL A 40 -37.60 -8.83 -29.10
CA VAL A 40 -37.45 -8.66 -30.56
C VAL A 40 -37.92 -7.28 -31.06
N SER A 41 -38.76 -6.58 -30.28
CA SER A 41 -39.28 -5.26 -30.63
C SER A 41 -38.46 -4.11 -30.05
N HIS A 42 -37.25 -4.31 -29.53
CA HIS A 42 -36.43 -3.26 -28.87
C HIS A 42 -36.20 -1.96 -29.66
N ALA A 43 -36.38 -1.95 -30.99
CA ALA A 43 -36.07 -0.82 -31.86
C ALA A 43 -36.76 0.49 -31.43
N HIS A 44 -37.99 0.44 -30.90
CA HIS A 44 -38.68 1.65 -30.43
C HIS A 44 -38.06 2.25 -29.17
N ILE A 45 -37.46 1.44 -28.28
CA ILE A 45 -36.77 1.96 -27.09
C ILE A 45 -35.54 2.77 -27.49
N ALA A 46 -34.83 2.33 -28.52
CA ALA A 46 -33.68 3.05 -29.04
C ALA A 46 -34.04 4.40 -29.68
N LEU A 47 -35.28 4.60 -30.15
CA LEU A 47 -35.76 5.89 -30.68
C LEU A 47 -35.95 6.95 -29.59
N ILE A 48 -36.15 6.56 -28.32
CA ILE A 48 -36.37 7.50 -27.21
C ILE A 48 -35.07 8.27 -26.89
N GLY A 49 -33.90 7.76 -27.28
CA GLY A 49 -32.60 8.34 -26.92
C GLY A 49 -32.21 8.05 -25.46
N PRO A 50 -30.93 7.82 -25.16
CA PRO A 50 -30.48 7.33 -23.85
C PRO A 50 -30.75 8.34 -22.71
N GLU A 51 -30.57 9.64 -22.97
CA GLU A 51 -30.79 10.68 -21.96
C GLU A 51 -32.27 10.84 -21.61
N ALA A 52 -33.15 10.88 -22.60
CA ALA A 52 -34.58 11.03 -22.37
C ALA A 52 -35.19 9.76 -21.76
N LEU A 53 -34.69 8.57 -22.12
CA LEU A 53 -35.08 7.33 -21.47
C LEU A 53 -34.68 7.33 -19.98
N THR A 54 -33.43 7.69 -19.67
CA THR A 54 -32.92 7.82 -18.30
C THR A 54 -33.75 8.83 -17.50
N ALA A 55 -33.99 10.02 -18.07
CA ALA A 55 -34.77 11.08 -17.43
C ALA A 55 -36.24 10.68 -17.20
N SER A 56 -36.85 9.96 -18.15
CA SER A 56 -38.23 9.46 -18.02
C SER A 56 -38.33 8.45 -16.89
N ILE A 57 -37.43 7.45 -16.86
CA ILE A 57 -37.38 6.46 -15.79
C ILE A 57 -37.14 7.14 -14.43
N ALA A 58 -36.18 8.06 -14.34
CA ALA A 58 -35.89 8.79 -13.11
C ALA A 58 -37.10 9.57 -12.60
N THR A 59 -37.77 10.29 -13.51
CA THR A 59 -38.93 11.14 -13.20
C THR A 59 -40.10 10.31 -12.68
N TYR A 60 -40.50 9.27 -13.41
CA TYR A 60 -41.65 8.46 -13.01
C TYR A 60 -41.34 7.66 -11.74
N THR A 61 -40.16 7.06 -11.61
CA THR A 61 -39.76 6.32 -10.41
C THR A 61 -39.72 7.20 -9.15
N GLY A 62 -39.30 8.47 -9.28
CA GLY A 62 -39.23 9.41 -8.17
C GLY A 62 -40.56 10.08 -7.83
N ALA A 63 -41.41 10.37 -8.84
CA ALA A 63 -42.57 11.23 -8.69
C ALA A 63 -43.92 10.51 -8.58
N LEU A 64 -44.05 9.25 -9.02
CA LEU A 64 -45.31 8.51 -8.96
C LEU A 64 -45.80 8.27 -7.52
N HIS A 65 -47.13 8.20 -7.35
CA HIS A 65 -47.74 7.69 -6.12
C HIS A 65 -47.35 6.22 -5.87
N TYR A 66 -47.39 5.75 -4.61
CA TYR A 66 -46.84 4.44 -4.21
C TYR A 66 -47.50 3.25 -4.94
N ASP A 67 -48.78 3.34 -5.27
CA ASP A 67 -49.48 2.25 -5.95
C ASP A 67 -48.94 2.07 -7.39
N HIS A 68 -48.68 3.18 -8.09
CA HIS A 68 -48.18 3.16 -9.47
C HIS A 68 -46.66 2.95 -9.55
N VAL A 69 -45.90 3.39 -8.55
CA VAL A 69 -44.45 3.16 -8.55
C VAL A 69 -44.12 1.67 -8.38
N ALA A 70 -44.94 0.92 -7.65
CA ALA A 70 -44.78 -0.53 -7.50
C ALA A 70 -44.89 -1.25 -8.85
N GLU A 71 -45.96 -0.98 -9.60
CA GLU A 71 -46.19 -1.53 -10.94
C GLU A 71 -45.09 -1.11 -11.92
N PHE A 72 -44.69 0.16 -11.88
CA PHE A 72 -43.67 0.67 -12.78
C PHE A 72 -42.27 0.10 -12.52
N VAL A 73 -41.87 -0.07 -11.25
CA VAL A 73 -40.59 -0.73 -10.91
C VAL A 73 -40.61 -2.19 -11.35
N LYS A 74 -41.72 -2.88 -11.14
CA LYS A 74 -41.91 -4.25 -11.62
C LYS A 74 -41.76 -4.32 -13.14
N LEU A 75 -42.35 -3.36 -13.87
CA LEU A 75 -42.21 -3.27 -15.31
C LEU A 75 -40.75 -3.04 -15.76
N ILE A 76 -40.03 -2.11 -15.12
CA ILE A 76 -38.61 -1.87 -15.43
C ILE A 76 -37.78 -3.13 -15.19
N ALA A 77 -38.02 -3.85 -14.10
CA ALA A 77 -37.30 -5.08 -13.78
C ALA A 77 -37.59 -6.22 -14.78
N ASN A 78 -38.84 -6.34 -15.23
CA ASN A 78 -39.30 -7.46 -16.06
C ASN A 78 -39.30 -7.17 -17.58
N SER A 79 -39.02 -5.95 -18.02
CA SER A 79 -39.15 -5.53 -19.42
C SER A 79 -38.14 -6.25 -20.34
N PRO A 80 -38.58 -7.14 -21.25
CA PRO A 80 -37.69 -7.85 -22.15
C PRO A 80 -37.03 -6.93 -23.17
N CYS A 81 -37.76 -5.94 -23.70
CA CYS A 81 -37.23 -5.00 -24.69
C CYS A 81 -36.26 -3.97 -24.09
N LEU A 82 -36.40 -3.62 -22.81
CA LEU A 82 -35.49 -2.73 -22.12
C LEU A 82 -34.13 -3.40 -21.90
N TRP A 83 -34.13 -4.66 -21.48
CA TRP A 83 -32.92 -5.43 -21.17
C TRP A 83 -32.35 -6.22 -22.35
N ALA A 84 -33.02 -6.18 -23.51
CA ALA A 84 -32.49 -6.65 -24.78
C ALA A 84 -31.13 -5.98 -25.06
N SER A 85 -30.10 -6.79 -25.31
CA SER A 85 -28.73 -6.32 -25.51
C SER A 85 -28.00 -7.18 -26.53
N ILE A 86 -26.91 -6.64 -27.08
CA ILE A 86 -26.06 -7.39 -27.99
C ILE A 86 -25.27 -8.46 -27.22
N HIS A 87 -25.25 -9.69 -27.74
CA HIS A 87 -24.46 -10.77 -27.13
C HIS A 87 -22.95 -10.47 -27.23
N PRO A 88 -22.14 -10.72 -26.18
CA PRO A 88 -20.70 -10.41 -26.17
C PRO A 88 -19.91 -11.06 -27.32
N ASP A 89 -20.29 -12.26 -27.75
CA ASP A 89 -19.60 -12.97 -28.84
C ASP A 89 -19.95 -12.41 -30.23
N ALA A 90 -21.09 -11.75 -30.38
CA ALA A 90 -21.44 -11.05 -31.61
C ALA A 90 -20.56 -9.81 -31.86
N VAL A 91 -19.98 -9.23 -30.78
CA VAL A 91 -19.03 -8.10 -30.87
C VAL A 91 -17.66 -8.54 -31.42
N ARG A 92 -17.24 -9.80 -31.17
CA ARG A 92 -15.96 -10.36 -31.63
C ARG A 92 -15.98 -10.84 -33.09
N ALA A 93 -17.15 -11.20 -33.63
CA ALA A 93 -17.32 -11.49 -35.05
C ALA A 93 -17.27 -10.17 -35.84
N GLY A 94 -16.06 -9.76 -36.24
CA GLY A 94 -15.79 -8.46 -36.87
C GLY A 94 -16.75 -8.13 -38.02
N GLN A 95 -17.18 -6.85 -38.06
CA GLN A 95 -17.81 -6.03 -39.11
C GLN A 95 -18.75 -6.63 -40.19
N ALA A 96 -18.64 -7.90 -40.58
CA ALA A 96 -19.53 -8.59 -41.53
C ALA A 96 -20.92 -8.93 -40.95
N GLN A 97 -21.04 -9.02 -39.62
CA GLN A 97 -22.34 -9.16 -38.91
C GLN A 97 -22.84 -7.84 -38.30
N ARG A 98 -22.10 -6.73 -38.48
CA ARG A 98 -22.67 -5.36 -38.36
C ARG A 98 -23.49 -5.04 -39.61
N GLN A 99 -24.20 -6.04 -40.15
CA GLN A 99 -25.26 -5.81 -41.08
C GLN A 99 -26.25 -4.92 -40.33
N THR A 100 -26.30 -3.67 -40.75
CA THR A 100 -27.59 -3.06 -41.07
C THR A 100 -28.61 -4.17 -41.21
N LEU A 101 -29.50 -4.35 -40.22
CA LEU A 101 -30.81 -4.82 -40.61
C LEU A 101 -31.19 -3.88 -41.75
N ASP A 102 -31.42 -4.40 -42.95
CA ASP A 102 -31.87 -3.68 -44.15
C ASP A 102 -33.20 -2.91 -43.91
N SER A 103 -33.61 -2.71 -42.65
CA SER A 103 -34.79 -2.03 -42.14
C SER A 103 -34.53 -0.65 -41.50
N GLY A 104 -33.28 -0.20 -41.35
CA GLY A 104 -32.98 1.14 -40.79
C GLY A 104 -33.19 1.27 -39.27
N ALA A 105 -33.25 0.16 -38.53
CA ALA A 105 -33.35 0.16 -37.07
C ALA A 105 -31.98 0.45 -36.38
N PRO A 106 -31.95 1.21 -35.26
CA PRO A 106 -30.75 1.47 -34.47
C PRO A 106 -30.19 0.21 -33.80
N ALA A 107 -28.86 0.16 -33.58
CA ALA A 107 -28.18 -0.99 -32.98
C ALA A 107 -28.58 -1.20 -31.50
N LEU A 108 -28.65 -2.47 -31.08
CA LEU A 108 -28.84 -2.87 -29.68
C LEU A 108 -27.74 -2.29 -28.78
N PRO A 109 -28.09 -1.71 -27.61
CA PRO A 109 -27.09 -1.29 -26.63
C PRO A 109 -26.35 -2.49 -26.03
N SER A 110 -25.18 -2.26 -25.45
CA SER A 110 -24.54 -3.28 -24.61
C SER A 110 -25.30 -3.45 -23.30
N LEU A 111 -25.20 -4.63 -22.69
CA LEU A 111 -25.80 -4.88 -21.37
C LEU A 111 -25.24 -3.90 -20.31
N ARG A 112 -23.97 -3.51 -20.43
CA ARG A 112 -23.38 -2.50 -19.55
C ARG A 112 -24.05 -1.15 -19.72
N ASP A 113 -24.18 -0.64 -20.95
CA ASP A 113 -24.77 0.68 -21.21
C ASP A 113 -26.20 0.75 -20.66
N ARG A 114 -26.96 -0.34 -20.81
CA ARG A 114 -28.31 -0.44 -20.25
C ARG A 114 -28.28 -0.43 -18.72
N THR A 115 -27.39 -1.23 -18.12
CA THR A 115 -27.20 -1.28 -16.66
C THR A 115 -26.87 0.10 -16.10
N ASP A 116 -25.93 0.83 -16.71
CA ASP A 116 -25.52 2.16 -16.28
C ASP A 116 -26.66 3.19 -16.40
N GLN A 117 -27.44 3.14 -17.48
CA GLN A 117 -28.62 3.99 -17.65
C GLN A 117 -29.64 3.76 -16.53
N ILE A 118 -29.90 2.50 -16.14
CA ILE A 118 -30.84 2.18 -15.06
C ILE A 118 -30.29 2.60 -13.69
N ILE A 119 -29.00 2.32 -13.42
CA ILE A 119 -28.35 2.77 -12.18
C ILE A 119 -28.45 4.31 -12.05
N GLN A 120 -28.14 5.04 -13.13
CA GLN A 120 -28.21 6.49 -13.16
C GLN A 120 -29.65 7.00 -12.96
N ALA A 121 -30.62 6.42 -13.67
CA ALA A 121 -32.02 6.82 -13.58
C ALA A 121 -32.57 6.62 -12.15
N VAL A 122 -32.34 5.45 -11.57
CA VAL A 122 -32.78 5.14 -10.21
C VAL A 122 -32.05 6.02 -9.19
N GLY A 123 -30.74 6.23 -9.35
CA GLY A 123 -29.97 7.13 -8.47
C GLY A 123 -30.49 8.57 -8.49
N GLN A 124 -30.83 9.11 -9.67
CA GLN A 124 -31.43 10.44 -9.80
C GLN A 124 -32.82 10.50 -9.16
N SER A 125 -33.60 9.43 -9.26
CA SER A 125 -34.95 9.36 -8.70
C SER A 125 -34.96 9.51 -7.17
N VAL A 126 -33.90 9.09 -6.47
CA VAL A 126 -33.77 9.18 -5.01
C VAL A 126 -33.88 10.63 -4.54
N LYS A 127 -33.09 11.53 -5.13
CA LYS A 127 -33.11 12.96 -4.78
C LYS A 127 -34.50 13.56 -5.02
N GLN A 128 -35.10 13.26 -6.17
CA GLN A 128 -36.44 13.72 -6.49
C GLN A 128 -37.47 13.20 -5.49
N ARG A 129 -37.39 11.91 -5.13
CA ARG A 129 -38.28 11.29 -4.15
C ARG A 129 -38.20 11.97 -2.81
N ILE A 130 -36.99 12.23 -2.31
CA ILE A 130 -36.80 12.90 -1.02
C ILE A 130 -37.40 14.31 -1.05
N ILE A 131 -37.12 15.09 -2.10
CA ILE A 131 -37.62 16.47 -2.23
C ILE A 131 -39.16 16.48 -2.24
N LEU A 132 -39.79 15.61 -3.03
CA LEU A 132 -41.25 15.52 -3.10
C LEU A 132 -41.85 15.04 -1.78
N SER A 133 -41.19 14.10 -1.09
CA SER A 133 -41.59 13.62 0.23
C SER A 133 -41.57 14.73 1.28
N MET A 134 -40.53 15.58 1.26
CA MET A 134 -40.44 16.75 2.11
C MET A 134 -41.55 17.76 1.78
N ARG A 135 -41.78 18.07 0.50
CA ARG A 135 -42.84 19.01 0.07
C ARG A 135 -44.24 18.53 0.48
N ALA A 136 -44.52 17.23 0.33
CA ALA A 136 -45.77 16.62 0.77
C ALA A 136 -46.02 16.76 2.29
N ARG A 137 -44.95 17.04 3.07
CA ARG A 137 -44.98 17.27 4.51
C ARG A 137 -44.52 18.68 4.89
N GLN A 138 -44.85 19.69 4.06
CA GLN A 138 -44.54 21.10 4.32
C GLN A 138 -43.05 21.35 4.61
N ASN A 139 -42.18 20.67 3.85
CA ASN A 139 -40.72 20.67 3.98
C ASN A 139 -40.19 20.09 5.32
N SER A 140 -40.97 19.26 6.02
CA SER A 140 -40.54 18.57 7.23
C SER A 140 -39.57 17.42 6.92
N THR A 141 -38.55 17.26 7.77
CA THR A 141 -37.61 16.11 7.80
C THR A 141 -37.94 15.10 8.91
N GLY A 142 -39.13 15.25 9.52
CA GLY A 142 -39.59 14.44 10.65
C GLY A 142 -39.95 12.99 10.29
N TRP A 143 -40.44 12.26 11.29
CA TRP A 143 -40.72 10.82 11.19
C TRP A 143 -41.66 10.44 10.04
N GLN A 144 -42.68 11.25 9.74
CA GLN A 144 -43.61 10.98 8.64
C GLN A 144 -42.93 11.02 7.25
N THR A 145 -42.04 11.99 7.01
CA THR A 145 -41.24 12.08 5.77
C THR A 145 -40.30 10.89 5.66
N ARG A 146 -39.64 10.51 6.76
CA ARG A 146 -38.78 9.32 6.80
C ARG A 146 -39.56 8.06 6.43
N ARG A 147 -40.75 7.88 7.00
CA ARG A 147 -41.63 6.73 6.73
C ARG A 147 -42.06 6.66 5.26
N ILE A 148 -42.37 7.79 4.65
CA ILE A 148 -42.68 7.90 3.22
C ILE A 148 -41.51 7.36 2.37
N VAL A 149 -40.29 7.86 2.64
CA VAL A 149 -39.10 7.43 1.88
C VAL A 149 -38.77 5.96 2.18
N SER A 150 -38.90 5.51 3.43
CA SER A 150 -38.71 4.10 3.79
C SER A 150 -39.68 3.18 3.06
N HIS A 151 -40.95 3.56 3.02
CA HIS A 151 -41.96 2.80 2.29
C HIS A 151 -41.63 2.73 0.81
N TRP A 152 -41.23 3.84 0.17
CA TRP A 152 -40.80 3.82 -1.23
C TRP A 152 -39.57 2.94 -1.46
N VAL A 153 -38.54 3.02 -0.61
CA VAL A 153 -37.36 2.13 -0.70
C VAL A 153 -37.80 0.67 -0.59
N SER A 154 -38.67 0.33 0.37
CA SER A 154 -39.23 -1.03 0.46
C SER A 154 -39.99 -1.44 -0.81
N THR A 155 -40.80 -0.54 -1.38
CA THR A 155 -41.53 -0.77 -2.64
C THR A 155 -40.58 -1.04 -3.81
N MET A 156 -39.51 -0.26 -3.94
CA MET A 156 -38.47 -0.46 -4.97
C MET A 156 -37.84 -1.85 -4.85
N LEU A 157 -37.49 -2.26 -3.62
CA LEU A 157 -36.84 -3.54 -3.35
C LEU A 157 -37.77 -4.73 -3.54
N SER A 158 -39.03 -4.65 -3.08
CA SER A 158 -39.97 -5.76 -3.17
C SER A 158 -40.47 -6.01 -4.60
N ASN A 159 -40.62 -4.95 -5.39
CA ASN A 159 -41.17 -5.06 -6.75
C ASN A 159 -40.11 -5.29 -7.83
N SER A 160 -38.83 -5.33 -7.46
CA SER A 160 -37.73 -5.75 -8.34
C SER A 160 -37.28 -7.19 -8.08
N GLN A 161 -37.97 -7.96 -7.21
CA GLN A 161 -37.53 -9.31 -6.83
C GLN A 161 -37.57 -10.32 -7.98
N ASN A 162 -38.66 -10.32 -8.75
CA ASN A 162 -38.80 -11.10 -9.97
C ASN A 162 -38.45 -10.17 -11.12
N ASP A 163 -37.44 -10.55 -11.91
CA ASP A 163 -36.94 -9.74 -13.00
C ASP A 163 -36.82 -10.54 -14.30
N VAL A 164 -36.45 -9.84 -15.37
CA VAL A 164 -36.36 -10.38 -16.73
C VAL A 164 -35.49 -11.64 -16.84
N SER A 165 -34.64 -11.93 -15.85
CA SER A 165 -33.79 -13.11 -15.82
C SER A 165 -34.57 -14.43 -15.69
N GLU A 166 -35.77 -14.44 -15.09
CA GLU A 166 -36.65 -15.62 -15.02
C GLU A 166 -37.11 -16.06 -16.42
N LEU A 167 -37.26 -15.10 -17.36
CA LEU A 167 -37.55 -15.38 -18.76
C LEU A 167 -36.34 -15.94 -19.51
N ALA A 168 -35.13 -15.75 -18.97
CA ALA A 168 -33.87 -16.24 -19.52
C ALA A 168 -33.40 -17.56 -18.88
N ASP A 169 -34.10 -18.04 -17.85
CA ASP A 169 -33.74 -19.22 -17.05
C ASP A 169 -34.28 -20.54 -17.63
N ALA A 170 -35.10 -20.47 -18.68
CA ALA A 170 -35.45 -21.63 -19.48
C ALA A 170 -34.21 -22.03 -20.31
N GLN A 171 -33.46 -23.03 -19.85
CA GLN A 171 -32.37 -23.70 -20.58
C GLN A 171 -32.80 -24.38 -21.91
N ASP A 172 -33.95 -23.97 -22.46
CA ASP A 172 -34.53 -24.43 -23.71
C ASP A 172 -34.23 -23.44 -24.85
N LEU A 173 -34.33 -23.94 -26.08
CA LEU A 173 -34.15 -23.22 -27.36
C LEU A 173 -35.06 -21.98 -27.55
N ASP A 174 -35.90 -21.64 -26.57
CA ASP A 174 -36.94 -20.62 -26.63
C ASP A 174 -36.53 -19.25 -26.01
N THR A 175 -35.37 -19.15 -25.34
CA THR A 175 -34.90 -17.84 -24.80
C THR A 175 -34.43 -16.91 -25.94
N PRO A 176 -34.99 -15.69 -26.10
CA PRO A 176 -34.59 -14.75 -27.14
C PRO A 176 -33.10 -14.45 -27.11
N PHE A 177 -32.45 -14.43 -28.28
CA PHE A 177 -31.02 -14.19 -28.41
C PHE A 177 -30.56 -12.89 -27.74
N GLU A 178 -31.42 -11.87 -27.76
CA GLU A 178 -31.17 -10.55 -27.17
C GLU A 178 -31.09 -10.57 -25.63
N LEU A 179 -31.55 -11.63 -24.97
CA LEU A 179 -31.53 -11.78 -23.50
C LEU A 179 -30.49 -12.78 -23.00
N GLN A 180 -29.84 -13.53 -23.89
CA GLN A 180 -28.87 -14.56 -23.51
C GLN A 180 -27.65 -14.02 -22.73
N SER A 181 -27.35 -12.72 -22.86
CA SER A 181 -26.27 -12.05 -22.11
C SER A 181 -26.52 -11.99 -20.59
N LEU A 182 -27.76 -12.15 -20.14
CA LEU A 182 -28.15 -12.14 -18.71
C LEU A 182 -27.80 -13.46 -18.01
N LYS A 183 -27.76 -14.59 -18.74
CA LYS A 183 -27.47 -15.93 -18.22
C LYS A 183 -28.28 -16.30 -16.96
N GLY A 184 -29.57 -15.93 -16.93
CA GLY A 184 -30.44 -16.17 -15.76
C GLY A 184 -30.15 -15.32 -14.52
N MET A 185 -29.10 -14.48 -14.52
CA MET A 185 -28.75 -13.64 -13.37
C MET A 185 -29.69 -12.44 -13.22
N PRO A 186 -30.08 -12.06 -11.98
CA PRO A 186 -30.97 -10.94 -11.71
C PRO A 186 -30.26 -9.57 -11.84
N ILE A 187 -29.68 -9.30 -13.01
CA ILE A 187 -28.92 -8.09 -13.32
C ILE A 187 -29.83 -6.86 -13.25
N ALA A 188 -31.10 -6.98 -13.65
CA ALA A 188 -32.05 -5.88 -13.62
C ALA A 188 -32.34 -5.45 -12.18
N ARG A 189 -32.64 -6.41 -11.29
CA ARG A 189 -32.77 -6.17 -9.86
C ARG A 189 -31.51 -5.57 -9.27
N LEU A 190 -30.34 -6.13 -9.61
CA LEU A 190 -29.06 -5.64 -9.09
C LEU A 190 -28.78 -4.20 -9.52
N ALA A 191 -29.08 -3.83 -10.78
CA ALA A 191 -28.94 -2.47 -11.29
C ALA A 191 -29.86 -1.48 -10.56
N ILE A 192 -31.13 -1.85 -10.34
CA ILE A 192 -32.08 -1.03 -9.58
C ILE A 192 -31.59 -0.84 -8.13
N CYS A 193 -31.16 -1.92 -7.47
CA CYS A 193 -30.61 -1.85 -6.11
C CYS A 193 -29.34 -1.00 -6.04
N THR A 194 -28.48 -1.09 -7.06
CA THR A 194 -27.22 -0.33 -7.13
C THR A 194 -27.51 1.15 -7.28
N GLY A 195 -28.39 1.53 -8.21
CA GLY A 195 -28.82 2.93 -8.37
C GLY A 195 -29.50 3.49 -7.12
N LEU A 196 -30.35 2.68 -6.46
CA LEU A 196 -31.02 3.08 -5.22
C LEU A 196 -30.02 3.35 -4.09
N LEU A 197 -29.06 2.45 -3.90
CA LEU A 197 -28.04 2.56 -2.87
C LEU A 197 -27.08 3.72 -3.16
N ALA A 198 -26.58 3.85 -4.40
CA ALA A 198 -25.72 4.95 -4.83
C ALA A 198 -26.41 6.31 -4.66
N GLY A 199 -27.70 6.42 -5.03
CA GLY A 199 -28.48 7.63 -4.85
C GLY A 199 -28.70 8.01 -3.38
N LEU A 200 -28.91 7.03 -2.50
CA LEU A 200 -29.06 7.27 -1.06
C LEU A 200 -27.73 7.66 -0.38
N GLN A 201 -26.63 7.02 -0.75
CA GLN A 201 -25.29 7.37 -0.29
C GLN A 201 -24.88 8.77 -0.77
N GLY A 202 -25.15 9.10 -2.04
CA GLY A 202 -24.93 10.44 -2.58
C GLY A 202 -25.77 11.51 -1.87
N ALA A 203 -27.02 11.22 -1.55
CA ALA A 203 -27.86 12.12 -0.74
C ALA A 203 -27.29 12.30 0.68
N GLN A 204 -26.82 11.22 1.31
CA GLN A 204 -26.19 11.29 2.62
C GLN A 204 -24.96 12.20 2.62
N ALA A 205 -24.04 12.01 1.68
CA ALA A 205 -22.81 12.80 1.58
C ALA A 205 -23.10 14.30 1.37
N LEU A 206 -24.01 14.64 0.45
CA LEU A 206 -24.40 16.02 0.17
C LEU A 206 -24.95 16.75 1.41
N TRP A 207 -25.68 16.07 2.29
CA TRP A 207 -26.24 16.71 3.49
C TRP A 207 -25.29 16.75 4.68
N GLU A 208 -24.33 15.83 4.73
CA GLU A 208 -23.22 15.92 5.68
C GLU A 208 -22.36 17.15 5.36
N GLU A 209 -22.10 17.44 4.08
CA GLU A 209 -21.40 18.66 3.64
C GLU A 209 -22.22 19.95 3.90
N GLN A 210 -23.54 19.93 3.70
CA GLN A 210 -24.42 21.11 3.83
C GLN A 210 -24.90 21.41 5.26
N GLY A 211 -24.42 20.70 6.28
CA GLY A 211 -24.69 21.06 7.69
C GLY A 211 -26.14 20.89 8.16
N ARG A 212 -26.72 19.68 8.01
CA ARG A 212 -28.02 19.23 8.59
C ARG A 212 -29.33 19.86 8.08
N LEU A 213 -29.35 20.50 6.91
CA LEU A 213 -30.61 20.98 6.29
C LEU A 213 -31.41 19.88 5.54
N GLY A 214 -30.92 18.63 5.50
CA GLY A 214 -31.53 17.51 4.77
C GLY A 214 -32.24 16.44 5.63
N LEU A 215 -32.91 15.49 4.98
CA LEU A 215 -33.52 14.32 5.61
C LEU A 215 -32.43 13.32 6.03
N ASP A 216 -32.40 12.85 7.28
CA ASP A 216 -31.48 11.75 7.64
C ASP A 216 -31.89 10.44 6.93
N VAL A 217 -31.02 9.93 6.05
CA VAL A 217 -31.23 8.72 5.23
C VAL A 217 -30.48 7.48 5.71
N ARG A 218 -29.81 7.51 6.86
CA ARG A 218 -29.01 6.36 7.34
C ARG A 218 -29.80 5.07 7.45
N HIS A 219 -31.07 5.16 7.87
CA HIS A 219 -31.96 3.99 7.93
C HIS A 219 -32.32 3.46 6.54
N HIS A 220 -32.52 4.36 5.56
CA HIS A 220 -32.84 4.03 4.19
C HIS A 220 -31.66 3.38 3.48
N VAL A 221 -30.43 3.88 3.70
CA VAL A 221 -29.19 3.25 3.23
C VAL A 221 -29.11 1.82 3.74
N LYS A 222 -29.29 1.60 5.05
CA LYS A 222 -29.28 0.25 5.65
C LYS A 222 -30.30 -0.70 5.03
N LEU A 223 -31.48 -0.19 4.64
CA LEU A 223 -32.51 -1.00 3.99
C LEU A 223 -32.10 -1.35 2.55
N ALA A 224 -31.55 -0.39 1.80
CA ALA A 224 -31.04 -0.60 0.45
C ALA A 224 -29.83 -1.55 0.42
N GLU A 225 -28.94 -1.49 1.42
CA GLU A 225 -27.83 -2.45 1.58
C GLU A 225 -28.33 -3.89 1.66
N ILE A 226 -29.40 -4.16 2.43
CA ILE A 226 -29.95 -5.52 2.57
C ILE A 226 -30.48 -6.02 1.21
N GLY A 227 -31.24 -5.18 0.50
CA GLY A 227 -31.77 -5.53 -0.81
C GLY A 227 -30.70 -5.78 -1.85
N TRP A 228 -29.65 -4.93 -1.85
CA TRP A 228 -28.50 -5.07 -2.74
C TRP A 228 -27.69 -6.33 -2.45
N VAL A 229 -27.38 -6.61 -1.17
CA VAL A 229 -26.64 -7.83 -0.77
C VAL A 229 -27.39 -9.08 -1.22
N ALA A 230 -28.71 -9.14 -1.01
CA ALA A 230 -29.52 -10.28 -1.45
C ALA A 230 -29.56 -10.43 -2.98
N ALA A 231 -29.57 -9.33 -3.74
CA ALA A 231 -29.53 -9.38 -5.20
C ALA A 231 -28.15 -9.86 -5.71
N PHE A 232 -27.08 -9.38 -5.08
CA PHE A 232 -25.70 -9.75 -5.43
C PHE A 232 -25.40 -11.20 -5.04
N GLU A 233 -25.88 -11.66 -3.89
CA GLU A 233 -25.80 -13.05 -3.44
C GLU A 233 -26.43 -14.01 -4.46
N ALA A 234 -27.63 -13.71 -4.95
CA ALA A 234 -28.28 -14.51 -6.00
C ALA A 234 -27.42 -14.60 -7.28
N CYS A 235 -26.75 -13.50 -7.68
CA CYS A 235 -25.79 -13.55 -8.77
C CYS A 235 -24.60 -14.47 -8.47
N LEU A 236 -24.07 -14.44 -7.23
CA LEU A 236 -22.95 -15.31 -6.82
C LEU A 236 -23.35 -16.79 -6.83
N GLU A 237 -24.56 -17.14 -6.39
CA GLU A 237 -25.08 -18.51 -6.41
C GLU A 237 -25.15 -19.06 -7.84
N ILE A 238 -25.67 -18.26 -8.78
CA ILE A 238 -25.73 -18.62 -10.19
C ILE A 238 -24.31 -18.78 -10.75
N ILE A 239 -23.40 -17.84 -10.47
CA ILE A 239 -22.01 -17.94 -10.91
C ILE A 239 -21.35 -19.22 -10.38
N ASP A 240 -21.57 -19.59 -9.11
CA ASP A 240 -20.94 -20.80 -8.56
C ASP A 240 -21.45 -22.09 -9.19
N ALA A 241 -22.72 -22.10 -9.60
CA ALA A 241 -23.31 -23.21 -10.33
C ALA A 241 -22.75 -23.38 -11.76
N LEU A 242 -22.15 -22.32 -12.34
CA LEU A 242 -21.53 -22.38 -13.67
C LEU A 242 -20.18 -23.08 -13.65
N LYS A 243 -19.77 -23.61 -14.81
CA LYS A 243 -18.42 -24.15 -15.02
C LYS A 243 -17.38 -23.04 -14.85
N LEU A 244 -16.21 -23.39 -14.30
CA LEU A 244 -15.13 -22.45 -13.97
C LEU A 244 -14.75 -21.51 -15.14
N GLU A 245 -14.75 -22.00 -16.38
CA GLU A 245 -14.43 -21.23 -17.59
C GLU A 245 -15.47 -20.15 -17.91
N GLU A 246 -16.73 -20.37 -17.54
CA GLU A 246 -17.85 -19.47 -17.80
C GLU A 246 -18.03 -18.42 -16.68
N GLN A 247 -17.55 -18.73 -15.48
CA GLN A 247 -17.65 -17.86 -14.29
C GLN A 247 -17.03 -16.49 -14.53
N GLN A 248 -15.89 -16.43 -15.22
CA GLN A 248 -15.20 -15.17 -15.51
C GLN A 248 -16.05 -14.23 -16.36
N SER A 249 -16.70 -14.77 -17.39
CA SER A 249 -17.61 -14.01 -18.26
C SER A 249 -18.90 -13.62 -17.54
N ALA A 250 -19.45 -14.52 -16.71
CA ALA A 250 -20.67 -14.25 -15.95
C ALA A 250 -20.47 -13.17 -14.86
N ALA A 251 -19.31 -13.15 -14.20
CA ALA A 251 -19.01 -12.21 -13.12
C ALA A 251 -18.86 -10.75 -13.57
N VAL A 252 -18.70 -10.47 -14.86
CA VAL A 252 -18.41 -9.10 -15.37
C VAL A 252 -19.48 -8.10 -14.94
N MET A 253 -20.76 -8.43 -15.09
CA MET A 253 -21.84 -7.48 -14.81
C MET A 253 -22.20 -7.34 -13.33
N PRO A 254 -22.24 -8.42 -12.53
CA PRO A 254 -22.33 -8.29 -11.09
C PRO A 254 -21.18 -7.47 -10.50
N LEU A 255 -19.93 -7.71 -10.92
CA LEU A 255 -18.79 -6.95 -10.43
C LEU A 255 -18.81 -5.48 -10.87
N HIS A 256 -19.30 -5.18 -12.07
CA HIS A 256 -19.52 -3.80 -12.54
C HIS A 256 -20.50 -3.03 -11.65
N CYS A 257 -21.54 -3.71 -11.13
CA CYS A 257 -22.43 -3.11 -10.13
C CYS A 257 -21.75 -3.00 -8.75
N ALA A 258 -21.00 -4.03 -8.34
CA ALA A 258 -20.33 -4.08 -7.04
C ALA A 258 -19.29 -2.97 -6.87
N VAL A 259 -18.45 -2.69 -7.87
CA VAL A 259 -17.42 -1.63 -7.77
C VAL A 259 -17.98 -0.24 -7.49
N GLN A 260 -19.26 0.01 -7.81
CA GLN A 260 -19.90 1.31 -7.62
C GLN A 260 -20.35 1.55 -6.17
N VAL A 261 -20.74 0.50 -5.43
CA VAL A 261 -21.39 0.65 -4.11
C VAL A 261 -20.77 -0.21 -3.01
N MET A 262 -20.24 -1.40 -3.34
CA MET A 262 -19.78 -2.39 -2.37
C MET A 262 -18.66 -1.89 -1.44
N PRO A 263 -17.66 -1.11 -1.90
CA PRO A 263 -16.64 -0.53 -1.01
C PRO A 263 -17.20 0.36 0.11
N PHE A 264 -18.45 0.81 -0.01
CA PHE A 264 -19.13 1.70 0.94
C PHE A 264 -20.22 0.99 1.76
N ILE A 265 -20.43 -0.31 1.54
CA ILE A 265 -21.40 -1.11 2.32
C ILE A 265 -20.76 -1.51 3.65
N ASN A 266 -21.56 -1.48 4.72
CA ASN A 266 -21.11 -1.96 6.02
C ASN A 266 -20.58 -3.41 5.97
N SER A 267 -19.35 -3.63 6.43
CA SER A 267 -18.68 -4.94 6.37
C SER A 267 -19.48 -6.09 6.99
N ARG A 268 -20.29 -5.84 8.03
CA ARG A 268 -21.15 -6.88 8.66
C ARG A 268 -22.24 -7.38 7.73
N ARG A 269 -22.72 -6.55 6.81
CA ARG A 269 -23.73 -6.95 5.81
C ARG A 269 -23.14 -7.86 4.74
N LEU A 270 -21.87 -7.66 4.41
CA LEU A 270 -21.14 -8.45 3.42
C LEU A 270 -20.73 -9.83 3.94
N GLU A 271 -20.94 -10.12 5.23
CA GLU A 271 -20.60 -11.42 5.83
C GLU A 271 -21.44 -12.59 5.31
N VAL A 272 -22.61 -12.30 4.74
CA VAL A 272 -23.52 -13.29 4.15
C VAL A 272 -23.00 -13.78 2.80
N LEU A 273 -22.24 -12.94 2.08
CA LEU A 273 -21.71 -13.29 0.77
C LEU A 273 -20.63 -14.37 0.89
N SER A 274 -20.63 -15.33 -0.04
CA SER A 274 -19.59 -16.34 -0.15
C SER A 274 -18.22 -15.70 -0.42
N GLY A 275 -17.34 -15.74 0.59
CA GLY A 275 -16.00 -15.19 0.49
C GLY A 275 -15.12 -15.94 -0.53
N ASP A 276 -15.32 -17.25 -0.70
CA ASP A 276 -14.56 -18.08 -1.63
C ASP A 276 -14.84 -17.72 -3.10
N ILE A 277 -16.12 -17.63 -3.47
CA ILE A 277 -16.52 -17.23 -4.82
C ILE A 277 -16.05 -15.81 -5.10
N LEU A 278 -16.29 -14.89 -4.16
CA LEU A 278 -15.92 -13.49 -4.31
C LEU A 278 -14.40 -13.30 -4.44
N LEU A 279 -13.61 -13.99 -3.63
CA LEU A 279 -12.15 -14.01 -3.75
C LEU A 279 -11.72 -14.43 -5.16
N ARG A 280 -12.26 -15.55 -5.66
CA ARG A 280 -11.94 -16.09 -6.99
C ARG A 280 -12.29 -15.11 -8.11
N ILE A 281 -13.54 -14.67 -8.19
CA ILE A 281 -14.00 -13.85 -9.33
C ILE A 281 -13.39 -12.44 -9.32
N VAL A 282 -13.14 -11.85 -8.15
CA VAL A 282 -12.52 -10.52 -8.05
C VAL A 282 -11.03 -10.61 -8.35
N ALA A 283 -10.32 -11.61 -7.83
CA ALA A 283 -8.92 -11.85 -8.16
C ALA A 283 -8.73 -12.08 -9.67
N ASP A 284 -9.58 -12.90 -10.29
CA ASP A 284 -9.56 -13.13 -11.73
C ASP A 284 -9.83 -11.85 -12.52
N ARG A 285 -10.87 -11.09 -12.15
CA ARG A 285 -11.20 -9.84 -12.83
C ARG A 285 -10.06 -8.82 -12.74
N LEU A 286 -9.38 -8.75 -11.60
CA LEU A 286 -8.29 -7.80 -11.35
C LEU A 286 -6.99 -8.20 -12.07
N LEU A 287 -6.60 -9.48 -11.99
CA LEU A 287 -5.26 -9.92 -12.41
C LEU A 287 -5.19 -10.38 -13.86
N LEU A 288 -6.23 -11.04 -14.39
CA LEU A 288 -6.16 -11.62 -15.74
C LEU A 288 -5.85 -10.61 -16.85
N PRO A 289 -6.42 -9.39 -16.87
CA PRO A 289 -6.09 -8.41 -17.91
C PRO A 289 -4.61 -8.03 -17.90
N ILE A 290 -4.02 -7.92 -16.71
CA ILE A 290 -2.62 -7.54 -16.52
C ILE A 290 -1.71 -8.72 -16.87
N GLU A 291 -2.02 -9.93 -16.39
CA GLU A 291 -1.27 -11.16 -16.68
C GLU A 291 -1.29 -11.52 -18.18
N ARG A 292 -2.45 -11.41 -18.84
CA ARG A 292 -2.60 -11.72 -20.26
C ARG A 292 -1.98 -10.66 -21.17
N SER A 293 -1.89 -9.42 -20.69
CA SER A 293 -1.27 -8.35 -21.49
C SER A 293 0.21 -8.62 -21.78
N GLN A 294 0.90 -9.39 -20.92
CA GLN A 294 2.34 -9.59 -21.00
C GLN A 294 3.05 -8.25 -21.21
N LEU A 295 2.70 -7.27 -20.37
CA LEU A 295 2.90 -5.82 -20.57
C LEU A 295 4.29 -5.47 -21.10
N LEU A 296 5.34 -6.10 -20.55
CA LEU A 296 6.74 -5.79 -20.84
C LEU A 296 7.48 -6.88 -21.63
N ALA A 297 6.83 -7.97 -22.04
CA ALA A 297 7.53 -9.11 -22.63
C ALA A 297 8.24 -8.80 -23.97
N SER A 298 7.87 -7.69 -24.64
CA SER A 298 8.54 -7.22 -25.87
C SER A 298 9.42 -5.97 -25.65
N LEU A 299 9.52 -5.47 -24.41
CA LEU A 299 10.15 -4.18 -24.11
C LEU A 299 11.62 -4.14 -24.56
N SER A 300 12.39 -5.19 -24.30
CA SER A 300 13.81 -5.26 -24.71
C SER A 300 14.01 -5.27 -26.22
N GLN A 301 13.04 -5.77 -26.99
CA GLN A 301 13.09 -5.80 -28.46
C GLN A 301 12.58 -4.50 -29.09
N ASP A 302 11.61 -3.86 -28.43
CA ASP A 302 10.99 -2.63 -28.90
C ASP A 302 11.87 -1.40 -28.66
N VAL A 303 12.71 -1.43 -27.61
CA VAL A 303 13.64 -0.35 -27.28
C VAL A 303 14.89 -0.43 -28.15
N LYS A 304 15.21 0.67 -28.84
CA LYS A 304 16.35 0.78 -29.77
C LYS A 304 17.15 2.04 -29.50
N LYS A 305 18.38 2.11 -30.02
CA LYS A 305 19.17 3.35 -30.06
C LYS A 305 18.85 4.11 -31.35
N GLY A 306 18.45 5.38 -31.20
CA GLY A 306 18.20 6.31 -32.30
C GLY A 306 19.47 6.74 -33.02
N SER A 307 19.32 7.46 -34.12
CA SER A 307 20.45 8.02 -34.89
C SER A 307 21.24 9.09 -34.13
N ASP A 308 20.61 9.70 -33.12
CA ASP A 308 21.19 10.67 -32.19
C ASP A 308 21.82 10.00 -30.94
N GLY A 309 21.85 8.67 -30.90
CA GLY A 309 22.36 7.87 -29.77
C GLY A 309 21.38 7.76 -28.60
N LYS A 310 20.22 8.43 -28.65
CA LYS A 310 19.20 8.38 -27.59
C LYS A 310 18.43 7.08 -27.60
N VAL A 311 17.86 6.72 -26.45
CA VAL A 311 16.99 5.55 -26.32
C VAL A 311 15.60 5.89 -26.87
N VAL A 312 15.13 5.07 -27.80
CA VAL A 312 13.86 5.23 -28.52
C VAL A 312 12.95 4.03 -28.24
N LEU A 313 11.76 4.30 -27.72
CA LEU A 313 10.60 3.42 -27.71
C LEU A 313 9.50 4.08 -28.55
N GLU A 314 9.22 3.51 -29.71
CA GLU A 314 8.22 4.06 -30.64
C GLU A 314 6.80 3.89 -30.10
N PRO A 315 5.89 4.89 -30.24
CA PRO A 315 4.49 4.75 -29.86
C PRO A 315 3.72 3.66 -30.63
N SER A 316 4.26 3.22 -31.77
CA SER A 316 3.70 2.11 -32.57
C SER A 316 4.22 0.73 -32.17
N SER A 317 5.14 0.65 -31.20
CA SER A 317 5.73 -0.61 -30.70
C SER A 317 4.70 -1.56 -30.08
N ALA A 318 5.05 -2.84 -29.99
CA ALA A 318 4.18 -3.84 -29.38
C ALA A 318 3.92 -3.52 -27.88
N THR A 319 4.94 -3.04 -27.18
CA THR A 319 4.86 -2.60 -25.79
C THR A 319 3.89 -1.42 -25.63
N ALA A 320 3.98 -0.39 -26.49
CA ALA A 320 3.06 0.74 -26.45
C ALA A 320 1.60 0.33 -26.75
N GLN A 321 1.40 -0.59 -27.69
CA GLN A 321 0.06 -1.14 -27.99
C GLN A 321 -0.51 -1.96 -26.81
N ARG A 322 0.32 -2.77 -26.14
CA ARG A 322 -0.07 -3.52 -24.94
C ARG A 322 -0.40 -2.60 -23.78
N LEU A 323 0.41 -1.56 -23.58
CA LEU A 323 0.16 -0.52 -22.58
C LEU A 323 -1.20 0.16 -22.80
N HIS A 324 -1.47 0.59 -24.02
CA HIS A 324 -2.76 1.17 -24.40
C HIS A 324 -3.91 0.18 -24.20
N THR A 325 -3.70 -1.11 -24.48
CA THR A 325 -4.71 -2.16 -24.25
C THR A 325 -5.03 -2.31 -22.76
N VAL A 326 -4.02 -2.34 -21.88
CA VAL A 326 -4.21 -2.42 -20.43
C VAL A 326 -4.94 -1.20 -19.89
N GLN A 327 -4.54 0.01 -20.28
CA GLN A 327 -5.17 1.25 -19.80
C GLN A 327 -6.64 1.40 -20.25
N ASN A 328 -7.00 0.79 -21.38
CA ASN A 328 -8.38 0.79 -21.87
C ASN A 328 -9.21 -0.40 -21.39
N ASP A 329 -8.61 -1.37 -20.70
CA ASP A 329 -9.37 -2.45 -20.09
C ASP A 329 -10.20 -1.91 -18.91
N ASP A 330 -11.49 -2.26 -18.89
CA ASP A 330 -12.42 -1.77 -17.88
C ASP A 330 -12.06 -2.22 -16.45
N ALA A 331 -11.49 -3.42 -16.29
CA ALA A 331 -11.08 -3.90 -15.00
C ALA A 331 -9.86 -3.13 -14.48
N PHE A 332 -8.95 -2.72 -15.38
CA PHE A 332 -7.84 -1.85 -15.01
C PHE A 332 -8.32 -0.45 -14.61
N ARG A 333 -9.28 0.12 -15.34
CA ARG A 333 -9.91 1.41 -14.97
C ARG A 333 -10.65 1.35 -13.63
N THR A 334 -11.15 0.18 -13.25
CA THR A 334 -11.83 -0.07 -11.98
C THR A 334 -10.95 -0.84 -10.98
N ILE A 335 -9.62 -0.83 -11.17
CA ILE A 335 -8.71 -1.63 -10.35
C ILE A 335 -8.78 -1.23 -8.88
N ALA A 336 -8.82 0.07 -8.57
CA ALA A 336 -8.86 0.55 -7.20
C ALA A 336 -10.09 0.07 -6.39
N PRO A 337 -11.35 0.21 -6.85
CA PRO A 337 -12.49 -0.37 -6.14
C PRO A 337 -12.46 -1.90 -6.12
N LEU A 338 -11.96 -2.58 -7.16
CA LEU A 338 -11.77 -4.04 -7.14
C LEU A 338 -10.77 -4.46 -6.05
N SER A 339 -9.64 -3.77 -5.91
CA SER A 339 -8.66 -4.02 -4.84
C SER A 339 -9.27 -3.85 -3.46
N ARG A 340 -10.15 -2.84 -3.26
CA ARG A 340 -10.86 -2.64 -1.98
C ARG A 340 -11.83 -3.78 -1.67
N ILE A 341 -12.59 -4.24 -2.66
CA ILE A 341 -13.49 -5.40 -2.51
C ILE A 341 -12.68 -6.65 -2.15
N LEU A 342 -11.57 -6.89 -2.86
CA LEU A 342 -10.68 -8.02 -2.62
C LEU A 342 -10.05 -7.96 -1.22
N SER A 343 -9.50 -6.80 -0.85
CA SER A 343 -8.91 -6.51 0.45
C SER A 343 -9.89 -6.78 1.59
N GLY A 344 -11.11 -6.22 1.52
CA GLY A 344 -12.15 -6.48 2.51
C GLY A 344 -12.59 -7.95 2.57
N THR A 345 -12.55 -8.66 1.44
CA THR A 345 -12.88 -10.09 1.39
C THR A 345 -11.81 -10.95 2.04
N LEU A 346 -10.54 -10.66 1.76
CA LEU A 346 -9.39 -11.31 2.40
C LEU A 346 -9.40 -11.09 3.91
N ALA A 347 -9.65 -9.86 4.36
CA ALA A 347 -9.72 -9.53 5.77
C ALA A 347 -10.86 -10.27 6.51
N ARG A 348 -11.98 -10.55 5.82
CA ARG A 348 -13.07 -11.38 6.36
C ARG A 348 -12.67 -12.86 6.40
N LEU A 349 -12.02 -13.37 5.35
CA LEU A 349 -11.57 -14.75 5.29
C LEU A 349 -10.51 -15.04 6.36
N ALA A 350 -9.53 -14.15 6.52
CA ALA A 350 -8.47 -14.28 7.53
C ALA A 350 -9.01 -14.36 8.97
N ARG A 351 -10.08 -13.62 9.28
CA ARG A 351 -10.73 -13.66 10.61
C ARG A 351 -11.70 -14.84 10.80
N LYS A 352 -12.23 -15.43 9.72
CA LYS A 352 -13.23 -16.51 9.78
C LYS A 352 -12.63 -17.91 9.63
N LEU A 353 -11.59 -18.07 8.82
CA LEU A 353 -11.01 -19.36 8.48
C LEU A 353 -9.97 -19.81 9.51
N SER A 354 -9.75 -21.12 9.60
CA SER A 354 -8.56 -21.64 10.28
C SER A 354 -7.30 -21.23 9.50
N PRO A 355 -6.13 -21.15 10.14
CA PRO A 355 -4.88 -20.84 9.45
C PRO A 355 -4.61 -21.77 8.26
N VAL A 356 -4.91 -23.07 8.38
CA VAL A 356 -4.71 -24.06 7.32
C VAL A 356 -5.65 -23.82 6.13
N ASP A 357 -6.91 -23.48 6.40
CA ASP A 357 -7.87 -23.19 5.32
C ASP A 357 -7.52 -21.87 4.62
N LEU A 358 -7.08 -20.86 5.37
CA LEU A 358 -6.60 -19.60 4.80
C LEU A 358 -5.40 -19.84 3.87
N ASP A 359 -4.44 -20.64 4.31
CA ASP A 359 -3.28 -21.03 3.52
C ASP A 359 -3.68 -21.69 2.20
N ALA A 360 -4.57 -22.69 2.26
CA ALA A 360 -5.07 -23.38 1.09
C ALA A 360 -5.77 -22.45 0.08
N ARG A 361 -6.39 -21.34 0.53
CA ARG A 361 -7.01 -20.35 -0.36
C ARG A 361 -6.01 -19.36 -0.95
N LEU A 362 -4.97 -18.99 -0.22
CA LEU A 362 -3.98 -17.99 -0.64
C LEU A 362 -2.84 -18.59 -1.45
N PHE A 363 -2.48 -19.85 -1.20
CA PHE A 363 -1.35 -20.57 -1.82
C PHE A 363 -1.76 -21.83 -2.60
N GLY A 364 -2.96 -22.35 -2.36
CA GLY A 364 -3.49 -23.54 -3.05
C GLY A 364 -3.23 -24.82 -2.25
N ALA A 365 -4.00 -25.87 -2.51
CA ALA A 365 -3.75 -27.16 -1.88
C ALA A 365 -2.43 -27.76 -2.40
N LEU A 366 -1.45 -27.95 -1.51
CA LEU A 366 -0.40 -28.95 -1.71
C LEU A 366 -1.08 -30.32 -1.60
N ILE A 367 -1.32 -31.00 -2.73
CA ILE A 367 -1.72 -32.41 -2.68
C ILE A 367 -0.50 -33.19 -2.20
N GLU A 368 -0.37 -33.37 -0.89
CA GLU A 368 0.41 -34.47 -0.35
C GLU A 368 -0.37 -35.76 -0.66
N THR A 369 0.08 -36.49 -1.67
CA THR A 369 -0.37 -37.86 -1.91
C THR A 369 0.00 -38.71 -0.70
N LYS A 370 -0.95 -38.90 0.22
CA LYS A 370 -0.88 -39.91 1.28
C LYS A 370 -0.98 -41.30 0.67
N GLU A 371 0.15 -42.00 0.59
CA GLU A 371 0.17 -43.44 0.79
C GLU A 371 1.11 -43.80 1.95
N GLY A 372 0.52 -44.34 3.02
CA GLY A 372 1.20 -45.31 3.89
C GLY A 372 2.06 -44.80 5.05
N THR A 373 1.44 -44.76 6.23
CA THR A 373 2.00 -45.04 7.58
C THR A 373 2.85 -44.02 8.36
N SER A 374 2.23 -43.57 9.46
CA SER A 374 2.78 -43.32 10.82
C SER A 374 3.57 -42.03 11.13
N ALA A 375 2.85 -41.11 11.79
CA ALA A 375 3.25 -40.24 12.93
C ALA A 375 4.55 -39.40 12.86
N VAL A 376 4.36 -38.08 12.75
CA VAL A 376 4.87 -36.92 13.55
C VAL A 376 4.75 -35.66 12.66
N PRO A 377 4.21 -34.51 13.14
CA PRO A 377 4.10 -33.31 12.31
C PRO A 377 5.46 -32.61 12.27
N THR A 378 6.20 -32.76 11.17
CA THR A 378 7.47 -32.07 10.96
C THR A 378 7.26 -30.91 9.99
N THR A 379 7.26 -29.70 10.52
CA THR A 379 7.54 -28.46 9.80
C THR A 379 8.95 -28.55 9.20
N ALA A 380 9.03 -28.80 7.90
CA ALA A 380 10.26 -28.67 7.13
C ALA A 380 9.96 -27.83 5.90
N VAL A 381 10.39 -26.58 5.94
CA VAL A 381 10.54 -25.71 4.78
C VAL A 381 11.65 -26.30 3.94
N SER A 382 11.29 -27.10 2.93
CA SER A 382 12.25 -27.55 1.93
C SER A 382 12.29 -26.53 0.79
N SER A 383 13.46 -25.92 0.64
CA SER A 383 13.91 -25.20 -0.53
C SER A 383 13.56 -25.96 -1.82
N VAL A 384 12.67 -25.41 -2.64
CA VAL A 384 12.50 -25.82 -4.03
C VAL A 384 12.48 -24.54 -4.87
N ALA A 385 13.65 -24.22 -5.45
CA ALA A 385 13.69 -23.44 -6.66
C ALA A 385 12.78 -24.12 -7.71
N PRO A 386 11.97 -23.40 -8.50
CA PRO A 386 11.11 -24.01 -9.48
C PRO A 386 11.98 -24.59 -10.59
N LYS A 387 12.23 -25.91 -10.54
CA LYS A 387 12.65 -26.65 -11.72
C LYS A 387 11.47 -26.64 -12.68
N GLU A 388 11.68 -26.01 -13.82
CA GLU A 388 10.83 -26.09 -14.99
C GLU A 388 10.50 -27.56 -15.29
N ALA A 389 9.26 -27.94 -15.06
CA ALA A 389 8.64 -29.13 -15.61
C ALA A 389 7.16 -28.81 -15.83
N LEU A 390 6.82 -28.59 -17.10
CA LEU A 390 5.44 -28.56 -17.57
C LEU A 390 4.78 -29.91 -17.28
N GLU A 391 3.71 -29.91 -16.48
CA GLU A 391 2.54 -30.82 -16.56
C GLU A 391 1.35 -30.12 -15.85
N PRO A 392 0.15 -30.02 -16.46
CA PRO A 392 -0.93 -29.17 -15.95
C PRO A 392 -1.94 -29.96 -15.09
N LEU A 393 -2.05 -29.65 -13.80
CA LEU A 393 -3.10 -30.20 -12.91
C LEU A 393 -3.96 -29.08 -12.30
N SER A 394 -5.06 -28.80 -13.02
CA SER A 394 -6.44 -28.54 -12.56
C SER A 394 -6.76 -27.78 -11.26
N ALA A 395 -5.93 -26.84 -10.80
CA ALA A 395 -6.38 -25.78 -9.91
C ALA A 395 -5.75 -24.44 -10.34
N PRO A 396 -6.54 -23.37 -10.57
CA PRO A 396 -5.96 -22.09 -10.91
C PRO A 396 -5.01 -21.63 -9.79
N PRO A 397 -3.85 -21.01 -10.13
CA PRO A 397 -2.94 -20.50 -9.12
C PRO A 397 -3.68 -19.51 -8.20
N THR A 398 -3.40 -19.58 -6.92
CA THR A 398 -4.06 -18.78 -5.88
C THR A 398 -3.52 -17.35 -5.81
N LEU A 399 -4.24 -16.45 -5.13
CA LEU A 399 -4.01 -15.01 -5.19
C LEU A 399 -2.56 -14.59 -4.92
N LEU A 400 -1.98 -14.93 -3.75
CA LEU A 400 -0.63 -14.47 -3.39
C LEU A 400 0.44 -15.05 -4.32
N ARG A 401 0.26 -16.30 -4.77
CA ARG A 401 1.15 -16.93 -5.76
C ARG A 401 1.11 -16.19 -7.09
N ARG A 402 -0.08 -15.80 -7.57
CA ARG A 402 -0.23 -15.02 -8.81
C ARG A 402 0.41 -13.65 -8.72
N LEU A 403 0.18 -12.92 -7.62
CA LEU A 403 0.81 -11.63 -7.37
C LEU A 403 2.34 -11.75 -7.36
N HIS A 404 2.88 -12.77 -6.70
CA HIS A 404 4.33 -13.02 -6.67
C HIS A 404 4.91 -13.33 -8.05
N VAL A 405 4.29 -14.26 -8.80
CA VAL A 405 4.74 -14.59 -10.17
C VAL A 405 4.68 -13.35 -11.07
N PHE A 406 3.59 -12.58 -11.00
CA PHE A 406 3.43 -11.37 -11.78
C PHE A 406 4.52 -10.33 -11.46
N SER A 407 4.75 -10.02 -10.17
CA SER A 407 5.76 -9.03 -9.77
C SER A 407 7.16 -9.44 -10.20
N ARG A 408 7.50 -10.74 -10.10
CA ARG A 408 8.79 -11.27 -10.56
C ARG A 408 8.97 -11.14 -12.07
N THR A 409 7.95 -11.50 -12.86
CA THR A 409 8.00 -11.37 -14.31
C THR A 409 8.12 -9.90 -14.72
N LEU A 410 7.36 -9.01 -14.08
CA LEU A 410 7.40 -7.58 -14.34
C LEU A 410 8.80 -6.99 -14.10
N GLU A 411 9.43 -7.35 -12.98
CA GLU A 411 10.81 -6.95 -12.65
C GLU A 411 11.81 -7.47 -13.69
N SER A 412 11.76 -8.77 -13.98
CA SER A 412 12.67 -9.41 -14.95
C SER A 412 12.58 -8.75 -16.33
N ASP A 413 11.36 -8.52 -16.82
CA ASP A 413 11.13 -7.91 -18.13
C ASP A 413 11.59 -6.45 -18.17
N TRP A 414 11.34 -5.68 -17.09
CA TRP A 414 11.81 -4.30 -16.97
C TRP A 414 13.33 -4.21 -17.10
N TRP A 415 14.05 -4.98 -16.28
CA TRP A 415 15.51 -4.95 -16.24
C TRP A 415 16.20 -5.57 -17.47
N SER A 416 15.46 -6.35 -18.26
CA SER A 416 15.95 -6.85 -19.56
C SER A 416 16.11 -5.73 -20.60
N SER A 417 15.51 -4.55 -20.37
CA SER A 417 15.52 -3.44 -21.32
C SER A 417 16.57 -2.37 -21.01
N GLU A 418 17.12 -1.78 -22.06
CA GLU A 418 17.97 -0.59 -21.95
C GLU A 418 17.21 0.64 -21.41
N LEU A 419 15.88 0.65 -21.50
CA LEU A 419 15.05 1.72 -20.93
C LEU A 419 15.20 1.81 -19.40
N ALA A 420 15.39 0.67 -18.73
CA ALA A 420 15.53 0.62 -17.27
C ALA A 420 16.85 1.22 -16.76
N LYS A 421 17.88 1.26 -17.62
CA LYS A 421 19.23 1.75 -17.30
C LYS A 421 19.50 3.17 -17.81
N CYS A 422 18.50 3.77 -18.45
CA CYS A 422 18.65 5.02 -19.18
C CYS A 422 18.27 6.21 -18.30
N ALA A 423 19.11 7.25 -18.27
CA ALA A 423 18.77 8.51 -17.62
C ALA A 423 17.72 9.29 -18.43
N GLU A 424 16.88 10.09 -17.78
CA GLU A 424 15.79 10.81 -18.44
C GLU A 424 16.27 11.75 -19.57
N GLY A 425 17.49 12.31 -19.46
CA GLY A 425 18.10 13.16 -20.48
C GLY A 425 18.48 12.43 -21.77
N ASP A 426 18.71 11.12 -21.68
CA ASP A 426 19.13 10.26 -22.79
C ASP A 426 17.93 9.62 -23.53
N LEU A 427 16.71 9.93 -23.09
CA LEU A 427 15.48 9.52 -23.76
C LEU A 427 15.16 10.45 -24.94
N ALA A 428 14.74 9.86 -26.06
CA ALA A 428 14.17 10.61 -27.17
C ALA A 428 12.84 11.27 -26.76
N GLU A 429 12.52 12.44 -27.33
CA GLU A 429 11.28 13.17 -26.99
C GLU A 429 10.00 12.36 -27.27
N THR A 430 10.03 11.47 -28.28
CA THR A 430 8.93 10.56 -28.61
C THR A 430 8.72 9.46 -27.57
N THR A 431 9.76 9.12 -26.80
CA THR A 431 9.75 8.04 -25.79
C THR A 431 9.21 8.51 -24.45
N LYS A 432 9.49 9.76 -24.07
CA LYS A 432 9.04 10.37 -22.81
C LYS A 432 7.55 10.17 -22.49
N PRO A 433 6.58 10.38 -23.41
CA PRO A 433 5.17 10.15 -23.10
C PRO A 433 4.85 8.68 -22.80
N VAL A 434 5.39 7.75 -23.59
CA VAL A 434 5.17 6.30 -23.39
C VAL A 434 5.80 5.84 -22.07
N ALA A 435 7.01 6.31 -21.75
CA ALA A 435 7.67 6.02 -20.48
C ALA A 435 6.87 6.55 -19.27
N LYS A 436 6.28 7.75 -19.39
CA LYS A 436 5.40 8.31 -18.35
C LYS A 436 4.13 7.47 -18.16
N GLU A 437 3.53 7.00 -19.24
CA GLU A 437 2.36 6.12 -19.19
C GLU A 437 2.67 4.75 -18.58
N LEU A 438 3.82 4.15 -18.93
CA LEU A 438 4.34 2.95 -18.28
C LEU A 438 4.47 3.17 -16.77
N TRP A 439 5.07 4.30 -16.37
CA TRP A 439 5.26 4.57 -14.94
C TRP A 439 3.93 4.73 -14.20
N THR A 440 2.95 5.34 -14.86
CA THR A 440 1.59 5.47 -14.32
C THR A 440 0.95 4.10 -14.09
N VAL A 441 1.13 3.16 -15.03
CA VAL A 441 0.61 1.79 -14.91
C VAL A 441 1.31 1.03 -13.77
N PHE A 442 2.64 1.06 -13.68
CA PHE A 442 3.32 0.33 -12.60
C PHE A 442 2.96 0.88 -11.22
N LYS A 443 2.85 2.22 -11.07
CA LYS A 443 2.36 2.82 -9.81
C LYS A 443 0.95 2.37 -9.48
N THR A 444 0.06 2.34 -10.47
CA THR A 444 -1.33 1.85 -10.28
C THR A 444 -1.36 0.39 -9.81
N ILE A 445 -0.52 -0.47 -10.37
CA ILE A 445 -0.37 -1.86 -9.95
C ILE A 445 0.17 -1.95 -8.51
N LEU A 446 1.21 -1.18 -8.17
CA LEU A 446 1.79 -1.13 -6.83
C LEU A 446 0.76 -0.69 -5.78
N PHE A 447 -0.01 0.37 -6.07
CA PHE A 447 -1.08 0.83 -5.18
C PHE A 447 -2.18 -0.24 -5.01
N SER A 448 -2.54 -0.92 -6.10
CA SER A 448 -3.50 -2.02 -6.08
C SER A 448 -3.05 -3.16 -5.16
N PHE A 449 -1.80 -3.61 -5.29
CA PHE A 449 -1.25 -4.70 -4.49
C PHE A 449 -1.15 -4.29 -3.02
N THR A 450 -0.68 -3.06 -2.76
CA THR A 450 -0.60 -2.52 -1.40
C THR A 450 -1.96 -2.42 -0.73
N MET A 451 -3.01 -2.01 -1.46
CA MET A 451 -4.39 -2.02 -0.93
C MET A 451 -4.88 -3.43 -0.61
N ILE A 452 -4.52 -4.44 -1.42
CA ILE A 452 -4.87 -5.84 -1.16
C ILE A 452 -4.19 -6.32 0.12
N PHE A 453 -2.92 -5.97 0.33
CA PHE A 453 -2.15 -6.37 1.50
C PHE A 453 -2.58 -5.66 2.79
N ASP A 454 -2.96 -4.38 2.72
CA ASP A 454 -3.30 -3.56 3.88
C ASP A 454 -4.30 -4.23 4.83
N SER A 455 -5.50 -4.55 4.35
CA SER A 455 -6.50 -5.21 5.21
C SER A 455 -6.18 -6.66 5.54
N LEU A 456 -5.35 -7.33 4.71
CA LEU A 456 -4.94 -8.72 4.98
C LEU A 456 -3.93 -8.75 6.14
N VAL A 457 -2.94 -7.87 6.13
CA VAL A 457 -1.94 -7.77 7.20
C VAL A 457 -2.62 -7.33 8.50
N ASP A 458 -3.48 -6.31 8.46
CA ASP A 458 -4.29 -5.89 9.61
C ASP A 458 -5.08 -7.06 10.22
N ALA A 459 -5.79 -7.83 9.38
CA ALA A 459 -6.54 -8.99 9.85
C ALA A 459 -5.64 -10.11 10.38
N VAL A 460 -4.43 -10.31 9.83
CA VAL A 460 -3.49 -11.32 10.35
C VAL A 460 -2.92 -10.86 11.70
N VAL A 461 -2.59 -9.58 11.85
CA VAL A 461 -2.12 -9.00 13.12
C VAL A 461 -3.17 -9.19 14.21
N ASP A 462 -4.46 -8.92 13.92
CA ASP A 462 -5.58 -9.17 14.82
C ASP A 462 -5.69 -10.63 15.27
N MET A 463 -5.36 -11.56 14.38
CA MET A 463 -5.50 -13.00 14.59
C MET A 463 -4.25 -13.66 15.19
N CYS A 464 -3.15 -12.92 15.34
CA CYS A 464 -1.92 -13.42 15.94
C CYS A 464 -2.12 -13.70 17.45
N PRO A 465 -1.53 -14.77 18.01
CA PRO A 465 -1.64 -15.07 19.44
C PRO A 465 -1.11 -13.93 20.33
N SER A 466 -1.86 -13.59 21.38
CA SER A 466 -1.49 -12.61 22.40
C SER A 466 -1.62 -13.23 23.81
N PRO A 467 -0.52 -13.34 24.59
CA PRO A 467 0.84 -12.96 24.24
C PRO A 467 1.45 -13.89 23.18
N THR A 468 2.30 -13.34 22.31
CA THR A 468 3.15 -14.17 21.44
C THR A 468 4.23 -14.83 22.29
N ILE A 469 4.39 -16.14 22.16
CA ILE A 469 5.38 -16.92 22.90
C ILE A 469 6.52 -17.23 21.94
N THR A 470 7.69 -16.67 22.21
CA THR A 470 8.93 -17.00 21.49
C THR A 470 9.65 -18.14 22.20
N ILE A 471 10.01 -19.16 21.42
CA ILE A 471 10.72 -20.35 21.86
C ILE A 471 12.18 -20.16 21.42
N PRO A 472 13.14 -20.05 22.35
CA PRO A 472 14.55 -19.92 22.01
C PRO A 472 15.06 -21.09 21.17
N ALA A 473 16.08 -20.86 20.36
CA ALA A 473 16.75 -21.92 19.62
C ALA A 473 17.26 -23.01 20.60
N PRO A 474 17.10 -24.30 20.29
CA PRO A 474 17.68 -25.37 21.10
C PRO A 474 19.19 -25.17 21.23
N ALA A 475 19.69 -25.15 22.46
CA ALA A 475 21.12 -25.07 22.72
C ALA A 475 21.83 -26.21 21.98
N SER A 476 22.81 -25.88 21.14
CA SER A 476 23.65 -26.84 20.45
C SER A 476 24.42 -27.66 21.49
N SER A 477 23.85 -28.80 21.90
CA SER A 477 24.57 -29.74 22.76
C SER A 477 25.81 -30.20 22.01
N SER A 478 26.98 -29.92 22.56
CA SER A 478 28.30 -30.31 22.10
C SER A 478 28.54 -31.82 22.22
N THR A 479 27.61 -32.63 21.72
CA THR A 479 27.80 -34.07 21.58
C THR A 479 28.05 -34.35 20.11
N SER A 480 29.33 -34.51 19.79
CA SER A 480 29.83 -35.04 18.53
C SER A 480 29.32 -36.48 18.34
N SER A 481 28.10 -36.63 17.86
CA SER A 481 27.59 -37.88 17.29
C SER A 481 27.33 -37.66 15.81
N SER A 482 28.22 -38.25 15.02
CA SER A 482 28.31 -38.24 13.57
C SER A 482 27.14 -38.99 12.90
N ASN A 483 25.93 -38.46 13.00
CA ASN A 483 24.81 -38.84 12.14
C ASN A 483 24.18 -37.54 11.62
N ILE A 484 24.70 -37.07 10.48
CA ILE A 484 24.12 -35.94 9.75
C ILE A 484 22.73 -36.38 9.27
N SER A 485 21.70 -35.91 9.97
CA SER A 485 20.33 -35.88 9.45
C SER A 485 20.28 -34.87 8.30
N PRO A 486 19.45 -35.06 7.25
CA PRO A 486 19.28 -34.09 6.17
C PRO A 486 18.63 -32.76 6.60
N THR A 487 18.43 -32.53 7.90
CA THR A 487 17.58 -31.47 8.47
C THR A 487 18.34 -30.39 9.24
N ASP A 488 19.68 -30.38 9.22
CA ASP A 488 20.43 -29.27 9.83
C ASP A 488 20.37 -28.05 8.91
N SER A 489 19.61 -27.03 9.33
CA SER A 489 19.56 -25.71 8.69
C SER A 489 20.99 -25.21 8.42
N ARG A 490 21.24 -24.67 7.21
CA ARG A 490 22.55 -24.11 6.79
C ARG A 490 23.11 -23.14 7.84
N TRP A 491 22.24 -22.42 8.53
CA TRP A 491 22.56 -21.35 9.47
C TRP A 491 22.49 -21.78 10.95
N GLY A 492 22.09 -23.03 11.23
CA GLY A 492 21.78 -23.51 12.57
C GLY A 492 20.33 -23.18 12.97
N PRO A 493 19.87 -23.69 14.12
CA PRO A 493 18.51 -23.43 14.61
C PRO A 493 18.35 -21.98 15.05
N ALA A 494 17.22 -21.37 14.71
CA ALA A 494 16.77 -20.05 15.15
C ALA A 494 15.62 -20.17 16.16
N SER A 495 15.22 -19.03 16.72
CA SER A 495 14.01 -18.98 17.57
C SER A 495 12.75 -19.25 16.75
N THR A 496 11.72 -19.80 17.38
CA THR A 496 10.40 -20.03 16.76
C THR A 496 9.31 -19.38 17.61
N SER A 497 8.08 -19.33 17.11
CA SER A 497 6.95 -18.76 17.80
C SER A 497 5.73 -19.67 17.79
N ASN A 498 4.73 -19.33 18.59
CA ASN A 498 3.40 -19.95 18.50
C ASN A 498 2.52 -19.33 17.40
N ILE A 499 3.06 -18.47 16.52
CA ILE A 499 2.31 -17.89 15.40
C ILE A 499 2.06 -18.98 14.36
N PRO A 500 0.81 -19.16 13.88
CA PRO A 500 0.51 -20.14 12.85
C PRO A 500 1.35 -19.95 11.58
N ALA A 501 1.87 -21.05 11.03
CA ALA A 501 2.73 -21.05 9.84
C ALA A 501 2.09 -20.34 8.64
N ALA A 502 0.77 -20.47 8.45
CA ALA A 502 0.04 -19.79 7.39
C ALA A 502 0.15 -18.26 7.46
N TYR A 503 0.13 -17.68 8.67
CA TYR A 503 0.27 -16.24 8.88
C TYR A 503 1.69 -15.78 8.56
N LEU A 504 2.69 -16.55 9.01
CA LEU A 504 4.10 -16.30 8.67
C LEU A 504 4.34 -16.40 7.15
N GLN A 505 3.74 -17.39 6.48
CA GLN A 505 3.81 -17.55 5.01
C GLN A 505 3.14 -16.39 4.26
N CYS A 506 2.02 -15.85 4.77
CA CYS A 506 1.41 -14.65 4.23
C CYS A 506 2.38 -13.46 4.29
N MET A 507 3.00 -13.20 5.44
CA MET A 507 3.96 -12.09 5.60
C MET A 507 5.18 -12.29 4.72
N HIS A 508 5.71 -13.53 4.68
CA HIS A 508 6.80 -13.92 3.80
C HIS A 508 6.49 -13.58 2.33
N ALA A 509 5.32 -13.99 1.83
CA ALA A 509 4.92 -13.75 0.44
C ALA A 509 4.80 -12.25 0.13
N ILE A 510 4.22 -11.45 1.05
CA ILE A 510 4.11 -9.99 0.89
C ILE A 510 5.49 -9.34 0.81
N LEU A 511 6.41 -9.71 1.70
CA LEU A 511 7.78 -9.17 1.70
C LEU A 511 8.55 -9.53 0.43
N LEU A 512 8.36 -10.74 -0.13
CA LEU A 512 8.95 -11.11 -1.41
C LEU A 512 8.31 -10.39 -2.60
N ILE A 513 7.00 -10.17 -2.58
CA ILE A 513 6.32 -9.38 -3.61
C ILE A 513 6.87 -7.95 -3.61
N TYR A 514 7.03 -7.35 -2.44
CA TYR A 514 7.65 -6.03 -2.31
C TYR A 514 9.12 -6.01 -2.71
N ALA A 515 9.88 -7.09 -2.52
CA ALA A 515 11.25 -7.20 -3.04
C ALA A 515 11.27 -6.99 -4.56
N HIS A 516 10.40 -7.71 -5.28
CA HIS A 516 10.26 -7.59 -6.74
C HIS A 516 9.71 -6.24 -7.23
N MET A 517 9.09 -5.47 -6.33
CA MET A 517 8.51 -4.16 -6.65
C MET A 517 9.35 -3.00 -6.09
N TYR A 518 10.50 -3.28 -5.48
CA TYR A 518 11.27 -2.26 -4.77
C TYR A 518 11.85 -1.19 -5.71
N TRP A 519 12.15 -1.55 -6.95
CA TRP A 519 12.54 -0.59 -7.99
C TRP A 519 11.43 0.44 -8.28
N ILE A 520 10.17 0.14 -7.96
CA ILE A 520 9.04 1.07 -7.99
C ILE A 520 8.95 1.86 -6.70
N THR A 521 8.91 1.18 -5.55
CA THR A 521 8.71 1.82 -4.25
C THR A 521 9.86 2.75 -3.87
N SER A 522 11.08 2.47 -4.32
CA SER A 522 12.25 3.33 -4.08
C SER A 522 12.21 4.67 -4.82
N THR A 523 11.27 4.86 -5.76
CA THR A 523 11.06 6.17 -6.41
C THR A 523 10.17 7.12 -5.61
N PHE A 524 9.54 6.63 -4.55
CA PHE A 524 8.83 7.46 -3.60
C PHE A 524 9.84 7.96 -2.57
N GLY A 525 9.84 9.27 -2.30
CA GLY A 525 10.67 9.84 -1.23
C GLY A 525 10.27 9.30 0.15
N HIS A 526 11.02 9.68 1.19
CA HIS A 526 10.81 9.20 2.57
C HIS A 526 9.37 9.37 3.08
N ASP A 527 8.66 10.40 2.62
CA ASP A 527 7.26 10.74 2.98
C ASP A 527 6.22 10.35 1.90
N GLY A 528 6.63 9.60 0.87
CA GLY A 528 5.86 9.47 -0.37
C GLY A 528 4.79 8.37 -0.41
N PHE A 529 4.72 7.47 0.59
CA PHE A 529 3.82 6.31 0.53
C PHE A 529 3.53 5.63 1.89
N ASP A 530 2.78 6.32 2.77
CA ASP A 530 2.52 5.86 4.15
C ASP A 530 1.84 4.49 4.25
N VAL A 531 0.88 4.19 3.37
CA VAL A 531 0.17 2.90 3.39
C VAL A 531 1.16 1.74 3.15
N TYR A 532 2.05 1.86 2.16
CA TYR A 532 3.09 0.87 1.93
C TYR A 532 3.97 0.66 3.17
N ARG A 533 4.40 1.75 3.81
CA ARG A 533 5.22 1.67 5.03
C ARG A 533 4.47 0.94 6.14
N SER A 534 3.20 1.27 6.35
CA SER A 534 2.34 0.60 7.32
C SER A 534 2.29 -0.91 7.08
N VAL A 535 2.02 -1.33 5.84
CA VAL A 535 1.97 -2.75 5.47
C VAL A 535 3.33 -3.42 5.63
N PHE A 536 4.40 -2.80 5.15
CA PHE A 536 5.76 -3.31 5.20
C PHE A 536 6.23 -3.54 6.65
N TYR A 537 6.11 -2.53 7.51
CA TYR A 537 6.51 -2.66 8.91
C TYR A 537 5.59 -3.57 9.72
N SER A 538 4.29 -3.62 9.42
CA SER A 538 3.38 -4.57 10.07
C SER A 538 3.69 -6.02 9.69
N ALA A 539 4.07 -6.27 8.42
CA ALA A 539 4.52 -7.59 8.00
C ALA A 539 5.85 -7.99 8.68
N LEU A 540 6.77 -7.04 8.82
CA LEU A 540 8.03 -7.24 9.56
C LEU A 540 7.82 -7.46 11.05
N ASP A 541 6.88 -6.76 11.69
CA ASP A 541 6.55 -6.92 13.10
C ASP A 541 5.98 -8.32 13.40
N VAL A 542 5.14 -8.86 12.52
CA VAL A 542 4.61 -10.22 12.68
C VAL A 542 5.71 -11.24 12.45
N ILE A 543 6.46 -11.15 11.34
CA ILE A 543 7.46 -12.17 11.01
C ILE A 543 8.68 -12.10 11.93
N GLY A 544 9.03 -10.90 12.42
CA GLY A 544 10.16 -10.64 13.33
C GLY A 544 10.02 -11.31 14.69
N ARG A 545 8.84 -11.85 15.01
CA ARG A 545 8.59 -12.66 16.21
C ARG A 545 8.99 -14.13 16.03
N ASP A 546 9.37 -14.55 14.83
CA ASP A 546 9.77 -15.92 14.49
C ASP A 546 11.10 -15.94 13.72
N GLY A 547 12.16 -16.39 14.38
CA GLY A 547 13.51 -16.41 13.81
C GLY A 547 13.67 -17.36 12.61
N GLU A 548 13.04 -18.53 12.62
CA GLU A 548 13.06 -19.47 11.50
C GLU A 548 12.34 -18.89 10.27
N ALA A 549 11.19 -18.23 10.46
CA ALA A 549 10.50 -17.53 9.39
C ALA A 549 11.35 -16.38 8.81
N CYS A 550 12.05 -15.63 9.67
CA CYS A 550 12.99 -14.60 9.26
C CYS A 550 14.14 -15.16 8.40
N VAL A 551 14.76 -16.28 8.84
CA VAL A 551 15.78 -16.97 8.04
C VAL A 551 15.23 -17.37 6.67
N GLY A 552 14.03 -17.94 6.63
CA GLY A 552 13.38 -18.34 5.37
C GLY A 552 13.17 -17.17 4.40
N VAL A 553 12.76 -15.99 4.88
CA VAL A 553 12.63 -14.79 4.05
C VAL A 553 13.98 -14.33 3.51
N MET A 554 14.98 -14.27 4.38
CA MET A 554 16.33 -13.84 3.98
C MET A 554 16.95 -14.77 2.94
N GLU A 555 16.76 -16.08 3.07
CA GLU A 555 17.22 -17.07 2.08
C GLU A 555 16.48 -16.92 0.75
N ALA A 556 15.17 -16.69 0.77
CA ALA A 556 14.39 -16.53 -0.44
C ALA A 556 14.80 -15.27 -1.24
N MET A 557 15.26 -14.21 -0.57
CA MET A 557 15.77 -12.99 -1.22
C MET A 557 17.17 -13.16 -1.81
N VAL A 558 17.92 -14.22 -1.47
CA VAL A 558 19.28 -14.46 -2.02
C VAL A 558 19.26 -14.59 -3.54
N ALA A 559 18.20 -15.17 -4.10
CA ALA A 559 18.04 -15.34 -5.54
C ALA A 559 18.07 -13.99 -6.29
N HIS A 560 17.67 -12.90 -5.64
CA HIS A 560 17.56 -11.56 -6.22
C HIS A 560 18.86 -10.75 -6.17
N LEU A 561 19.83 -11.19 -5.36
CA LEU A 561 21.07 -10.45 -5.13
C LEU A 561 22.07 -10.57 -6.29
N GLY A 562 21.90 -11.57 -7.18
CA GLY A 562 22.67 -11.69 -8.41
C GLY A 562 24.20 -11.73 -8.21
N PHE A 563 24.70 -12.41 -7.18
CA PHE A 563 26.13 -12.48 -6.86
C PHE A 563 26.99 -12.93 -8.08
N GLY A 564 28.03 -12.16 -8.42
CA GLY A 564 29.11 -12.62 -9.33
C GLY A 564 29.43 -11.76 -10.56
N SER A 565 28.82 -10.59 -10.77
CA SER A 565 29.25 -9.64 -11.83
C SER A 565 30.20 -8.58 -11.27
N GLU A 566 31.26 -8.25 -12.02
CA GLU A 566 32.22 -7.20 -11.65
C GLU A 566 31.61 -5.79 -11.74
N ASP A 567 30.63 -5.59 -12.63
CA ASP A 567 29.81 -4.38 -12.68
C ASP A 567 28.53 -4.56 -11.87
N GLN A 568 28.29 -3.64 -10.93
CA GLN A 568 27.06 -3.58 -10.15
C GLN A 568 25.95 -2.97 -11.00
N SER A 569 25.02 -3.81 -11.47
CA SER A 569 23.81 -3.34 -12.17
C SER A 569 22.84 -2.66 -11.22
N ASP A 570 22.03 -1.72 -11.72
CA ASP A 570 20.97 -1.06 -10.94
C ASP A 570 20.03 -2.07 -10.25
N VAL A 571 19.78 -3.22 -10.87
CA VAL A 571 19.01 -4.33 -10.29
C VAL A 571 19.62 -4.80 -8.98
N GLN A 572 20.93 -5.08 -9.00
CA GLN A 572 21.66 -5.59 -7.84
C GLN A 572 21.70 -4.54 -6.73
N VAL A 573 21.87 -3.25 -7.07
CA VAL A 573 21.80 -2.16 -6.10
C VAL A 573 20.44 -2.15 -5.41
N LYS A 574 19.33 -2.20 -6.17
CA LYS A 574 17.97 -2.16 -5.62
C LYS A 574 17.64 -3.41 -4.81
N SER A 575 17.99 -4.61 -5.30
CA SER A 575 17.82 -5.86 -4.56
C SER A 575 18.62 -5.88 -3.26
N ALA A 576 19.89 -5.47 -3.30
CA ALA A 576 20.74 -5.40 -2.11
C ALA A 576 20.21 -4.37 -1.10
N THR A 577 19.76 -3.21 -1.57
CA THR A 577 19.18 -2.17 -0.72
C THR A 577 17.94 -2.69 0.00
N TYR A 578 16.99 -3.31 -0.72
CA TYR A 578 15.81 -3.89 -0.08
C TYR A 578 16.14 -5.01 0.91
N PHE A 579 17.08 -5.90 0.55
CA PHE A 579 17.57 -6.94 1.44
C PHE A 579 18.13 -6.34 2.74
N MET A 580 18.91 -5.27 2.65
CA MET A 580 19.48 -4.58 3.82
C MET A 580 18.39 -3.89 4.66
N LEU A 581 17.40 -3.25 4.03
CA LEU A 581 16.25 -2.67 4.73
C LEU A 581 15.47 -3.71 5.53
N VAL A 582 15.25 -4.90 4.97
CA VAL A 582 14.61 -6.02 5.69
C VAL A 582 15.52 -6.56 6.79
N SER A 583 16.81 -6.77 6.47
CA SER A 583 17.82 -7.28 7.41
C SER A 583 17.88 -6.45 8.68
N GLU A 584 17.93 -5.12 8.54
CA GLU A 584 18.06 -4.17 9.64
C GLU A 584 16.97 -4.38 10.70
N GLN A 585 15.74 -4.63 10.26
CA GLN A 585 14.55 -4.68 11.12
C GLN A 585 14.40 -6.02 11.85
N ILE A 586 14.84 -7.13 11.24
CA ILE A 586 14.72 -8.49 11.81
C ILE A 586 16.02 -9.02 12.41
N LEU A 587 17.09 -8.22 12.37
CA LEU A 587 18.44 -8.62 12.73
C LEU A 587 18.53 -9.29 14.11
N GLY A 588 17.76 -8.77 15.08
CA GLY A 588 17.72 -9.26 16.45
C GLY A 588 17.41 -10.75 16.58
N VAL A 589 16.60 -11.33 15.69
CA VAL A 589 16.21 -12.76 15.74
C VAL A 589 17.01 -13.67 14.81
N LEU A 590 17.87 -13.12 13.94
CA LEU A 590 18.68 -13.90 13.02
C LEU A 590 19.88 -14.57 13.72
N PRO A 591 20.27 -15.80 13.32
CA PRO A 591 21.48 -16.47 13.82
C PRO A 591 22.77 -15.77 13.38
N ASP A 592 23.78 -15.70 14.27
CA ASP A 592 25.07 -15.05 13.96
C ASP A 592 25.80 -15.66 12.76
N LYS A 593 25.63 -16.96 12.52
CA LYS A 593 26.21 -17.63 11.34
C LYS A 593 25.66 -17.06 10.03
N MET A 594 24.38 -16.69 9.98
CA MET A 594 23.77 -16.02 8.83
C MET A 594 24.26 -14.58 8.71
N LEU A 595 24.41 -13.88 9.83
CA LEU A 595 24.94 -12.52 9.84
C LEU A 595 26.34 -12.47 9.23
N LYS A 596 27.25 -13.33 9.70
CA LYS A 596 28.63 -13.42 9.19
C LYS A 596 28.71 -13.97 7.77
N GLY A 597 27.93 -15.00 7.45
CA GLY A 597 28.03 -15.71 6.17
C GLY A 597 27.26 -15.10 5.01
N LEU A 598 26.20 -14.33 5.28
CA LEU A 598 25.33 -13.74 4.26
C LEU A 598 25.18 -12.23 4.41
N VAL A 599 24.69 -11.75 5.56
CA VAL A 599 24.30 -10.32 5.70
C VAL A 599 25.52 -9.39 5.54
N LEU A 600 26.62 -9.67 6.23
CA LEU A 600 27.86 -8.88 6.08
C LEU A 600 28.45 -8.98 4.67
N THR A 601 28.33 -10.14 4.03
CA THR A 601 28.77 -10.33 2.63
C THR A 601 28.02 -9.40 1.69
N VAL A 602 26.71 -9.20 1.91
CA VAL A 602 25.88 -8.26 1.12
C VAL A 602 26.21 -6.81 1.44
N CYS A 603 26.47 -6.46 2.70
CA CYS A 603 26.76 -5.08 3.11
C CYS A 603 28.12 -4.59 2.60
N LYS A 604 29.13 -5.48 2.57
CA LYS A 604 30.54 -5.13 2.34
C LYS A 604 30.80 -4.24 1.10
N PRO A 605 30.21 -4.50 -0.09
CA PRO A 605 30.45 -3.66 -1.26
C PRO A 605 29.98 -2.22 -1.11
N TRP A 606 28.98 -1.97 -0.25
CA TRP A 606 28.29 -0.68 -0.13
C TRP A 606 28.79 0.17 1.03
N LEU A 607 29.57 -0.40 1.96
CA LEU A 607 30.04 0.28 3.16
C LEU A 607 31.06 1.42 2.87
N ALA A 608 31.79 1.33 1.76
CA ALA A 608 32.76 2.36 1.37
C ALA A 608 32.31 3.17 0.13
N ASP A 609 31.25 2.74 -0.55
CA ASP A 609 30.80 3.31 -1.82
C ASP A 609 29.58 4.22 -1.62
N LYS A 610 29.78 5.54 -1.71
CA LYS A 610 28.68 6.53 -1.64
C LYS A 610 28.03 6.81 -3.01
N VAL A 611 28.47 6.20 -4.10
CA VAL A 611 27.84 6.39 -5.42
C VAL A 611 26.35 6.03 -5.33
N ASN A 612 26.04 4.92 -4.67
CA ASN A 612 24.68 4.48 -4.40
C ASN A 612 24.28 4.85 -2.97
N LYS A 613 23.85 6.10 -2.78
CA LYS A 613 23.51 6.65 -1.45
C LYS A 613 22.56 5.77 -0.64
N ASP A 614 21.47 5.27 -1.24
CA ASP A 614 20.48 4.45 -0.53
C ASP A 614 21.08 3.11 -0.04
N ALA A 615 21.91 2.47 -0.87
CA ALA A 615 22.58 1.22 -0.53
C ALA A 615 23.64 1.44 0.55
N PHE A 616 24.41 2.54 0.44
CA PHE A 616 25.37 2.99 1.44
C PHE A 616 24.71 3.20 2.81
N GLU A 617 23.64 4.00 2.86
CA GLU A 617 22.90 4.28 4.10
C GLU A 617 22.27 3.01 4.69
N SER A 618 21.74 2.12 3.85
CA SER A 618 21.18 0.84 4.30
C SER A 618 22.24 -0.10 4.86
N ALA A 619 23.44 -0.18 4.25
CA ALA A 619 24.54 -1.01 4.74
C ALA A 619 25.03 -0.55 6.11
N HIS A 620 25.20 0.76 6.29
CA HIS A 620 25.55 1.33 7.59
C HIS A 620 24.45 1.09 8.64
N SER A 621 23.17 1.20 8.25
CA SER A 621 22.04 0.94 9.17
C SER A 621 22.02 -0.52 9.65
N VAL A 622 22.29 -1.48 8.77
CA VAL A 622 22.43 -2.89 9.14
C VAL A 622 23.59 -3.10 10.13
N VAL A 623 24.75 -2.52 9.87
CA VAL A 623 25.91 -2.64 10.77
C VAL A 623 25.60 -2.03 12.14
N LEU A 624 25.01 -0.84 12.18
CA LEU A 624 24.59 -0.22 13.44
C LEU A 624 23.53 -1.06 14.17
N SER A 625 22.60 -1.69 13.43
CA SER A 625 21.62 -2.62 14.00
C SER A 625 22.28 -3.85 14.65
N MET A 626 23.44 -4.31 14.16
CA MET A 626 24.20 -5.38 14.83
C MET A 626 24.70 -4.96 16.22
N TYR A 627 25.17 -3.72 16.35
CA TYR A 627 25.61 -3.17 17.64
C TYR A 627 24.42 -2.98 18.59
N THR A 628 23.31 -2.40 18.14
CA THR A 628 22.13 -2.17 19.00
C THR A 628 21.47 -3.48 19.46
N ASN A 629 21.58 -4.55 18.68
CA ASN A 629 21.09 -5.88 19.04
C ASN A 629 22.13 -6.76 19.75
N ASN A 630 23.30 -6.21 20.13
CA ASN A 630 24.35 -6.92 20.85
C ASN A 630 24.78 -8.25 20.20
N LYS A 631 24.85 -8.29 18.87
CA LYS A 631 25.25 -9.52 18.15
C LYS A 631 26.74 -9.81 18.35
N ASP A 632 27.09 -11.09 18.40
CA ASP A 632 28.49 -11.51 18.60
C ASP A 632 29.39 -11.07 17.44
N ALA A 633 28.82 -10.90 16.25
CA ALA A 633 29.55 -10.35 15.11
C ALA A 633 30.00 -8.89 15.31
N ALA A 634 29.43 -8.14 16.26
CA ALA A 634 29.73 -6.72 16.46
C ALA A 634 31.15 -6.49 16.99
N GLU A 635 31.61 -7.29 17.96
CA GLU A 635 32.98 -7.21 18.50
C GLU A 635 34.01 -7.50 17.39
N ASP A 636 33.81 -8.58 16.63
CA ASP A 636 34.67 -8.96 15.50
C ASP A 636 34.75 -7.87 14.41
N LEU A 637 33.64 -7.15 14.19
CA LEU A 637 33.51 -6.13 13.16
C LEU A 637 34.07 -4.77 13.58
N THR A 638 34.17 -4.50 14.89
CA THR A 638 34.55 -3.20 15.45
C THR A 638 35.84 -2.64 14.86
N PRO A 639 36.96 -3.40 14.75
CA PRO A 639 38.20 -2.85 14.25
C PRO A 639 38.10 -2.34 12.81
N PHE A 640 37.41 -3.10 11.96
CA PHE A 640 37.19 -2.71 10.56
C PHE A 640 36.26 -1.50 10.47
N TYR A 641 35.16 -1.49 11.22
CA TYR A 641 34.13 -0.48 11.07
C TYR A 641 34.58 0.90 11.58
N ILE A 642 35.33 0.97 12.69
CA ILE A 642 35.87 2.25 13.18
C ILE A 642 36.90 2.83 12.21
N ASP A 643 37.78 2.01 11.63
CA ASP A 643 38.74 2.46 10.62
C ASP A 643 38.03 2.97 9.35
N LEU A 644 36.97 2.29 8.94
CA LEU A 644 36.09 2.75 7.86
C LEU A 644 35.44 4.10 8.18
N LEU A 645 34.85 4.27 9.36
CA LEU A 645 34.22 5.54 9.76
C LEU A 645 35.23 6.70 9.77
N LEU A 646 36.44 6.45 10.29
CA LEU A 646 37.53 7.44 10.33
C LEU A 646 38.04 7.81 8.94
N SER A 647 38.16 6.84 8.04
CA SER A 647 38.64 7.08 6.66
C SER A 647 37.58 7.73 5.77
N THR A 648 36.30 7.54 6.06
CA THR A 648 35.17 8.09 5.29
C THR A 648 34.62 9.41 5.84
N PHE A 649 35.00 9.81 7.07
CA PHE A 649 34.68 11.13 7.61
C PHE A 649 35.78 12.16 7.27
N PRO A 650 35.47 13.34 6.70
CA PRO A 650 34.14 13.92 6.45
C PRO A 650 33.65 13.77 5.01
N SER A 651 34.36 13.01 4.16
CA SER A 651 34.07 12.92 2.72
C SER A 651 32.69 12.33 2.43
N HIS A 652 32.31 11.28 3.15
CA HIS A 652 31.07 10.56 2.96
C HIS A 652 30.07 10.75 4.11
N LEU A 653 30.56 11.01 5.33
CA LEU A 653 29.73 11.16 6.53
C LEU A 653 29.70 12.61 7.02
N SER A 654 28.52 13.08 7.44
CA SER A 654 28.41 14.31 8.23
C SER A 654 28.91 14.11 9.66
N ALA A 655 29.24 15.20 10.36
CA ALA A 655 29.70 15.13 11.75
C ALA A 655 28.68 14.43 12.67
N GLY A 656 27.38 14.71 12.50
CA GLY A 656 26.33 14.04 13.26
C GLY A 656 26.21 12.54 12.96
N GLN A 657 26.34 12.14 11.68
CA GLN A 657 26.34 10.71 11.31
C GLN A 657 27.55 9.97 11.87
N PHE A 658 28.74 10.58 11.80
CA PHE A 658 29.96 10.01 12.36
C PHE A 658 29.85 9.88 13.88
N GLU A 659 29.39 10.94 14.57
CA GLU A 659 29.17 10.90 16.02
C GLU A 659 28.18 9.80 16.42
N HIS A 660 27.03 9.72 15.75
CA HIS A 660 26.02 8.70 16.04
C HIS A 660 26.56 7.28 15.86
N ALA A 661 27.30 7.03 14.78
CA ALA A 661 27.87 5.73 14.50
C ALA A 661 28.92 5.33 15.57
N VAL A 662 29.86 6.22 15.88
CA VAL A 662 30.90 5.97 16.92
C VAL A 662 30.27 5.76 18.29
N THR A 663 29.29 6.59 18.65
CA THR A 663 28.56 6.50 19.93
C THR A 663 27.83 5.16 20.03
N THR A 664 27.20 4.69 18.95
CA THR A 664 26.51 3.40 18.91
C THR A 664 27.48 2.23 19.09
N VAL A 665 28.64 2.27 18.42
CA VAL A 665 29.69 1.24 18.57
C VAL A 665 30.19 1.19 20.01
N ILE A 666 30.62 2.33 20.57
CA ILE A 666 31.18 2.40 21.92
C ILE A 666 30.15 1.96 22.95
N SER A 667 28.90 2.43 22.84
CA SER A 667 27.83 2.02 23.77
C SER A 667 27.61 0.51 23.78
N ALA A 668 27.75 -0.16 22.64
CA ALA A 668 27.55 -1.60 22.54
C ALA A 668 28.73 -2.42 23.10
N ILE A 669 29.96 -1.91 22.97
CA ILE A 669 31.17 -2.65 23.42
C ILE A 669 31.63 -2.26 24.83
N ALA A 670 31.28 -1.07 25.33
CA ALA A 670 31.79 -0.56 26.61
C ALA A 670 31.40 -1.43 27.82
N ASP A 671 30.26 -2.12 27.77
CA ASP A 671 29.84 -3.02 28.85
C ASP A 671 30.35 -4.47 28.67
N ARG A 672 30.91 -4.80 27.50
CA ARG A 672 31.30 -6.17 27.12
C ARG A 672 32.81 -6.36 27.10
N ASP A 673 33.54 -5.38 26.59
CA ASP A 673 34.99 -5.41 26.42
C ASP A 673 35.60 -4.00 26.61
N ASP A 674 36.01 -3.71 27.85
CA ASP A 674 36.72 -2.48 28.24
C ASP A 674 37.95 -2.20 27.37
N SER A 675 38.65 -3.26 26.96
CA SER A 675 39.90 -3.14 26.22
C SER A 675 39.65 -2.72 24.77
N LEU A 676 38.61 -3.28 24.15
CA LEU A 676 38.18 -2.89 22.81
C LEU A 676 37.60 -1.48 22.82
N ALA A 677 36.78 -1.14 23.82
CA ALA A 677 36.25 0.21 23.99
C ALA A 677 37.37 1.25 24.16
N TRP A 678 38.37 0.94 24.99
CA TRP A 678 39.54 1.79 25.17
C TRP A 678 40.35 1.94 23.88
N TRP A 679 40.54 0.85 23.12
CA TRP A 679 41.24 0.88 21.85
C TRP A 679 40.55 1.78 20.81
N VAL A 680 39.21 1.75 20.75
CA VAL A 680 38.45 2.69 19.89
C VAL A 680 38.67 4.14 20.31
N MET A 681 38.70 4.42 21.63
CA MET A 681 39.01 5.75 22.14
C MET A 681 40.43 6.19 21.78
N GLU A 682 41.42 5.30 21.86
CA GLU A 682 42.80 5.59 21.45
C GLU A 682 42.91 5.88 19.94
N LEU A 683 42.15 5.19 19.10
CA LEU A 683 42.11 5.47 17.66
C LEU A 683 41.55 6.87 17.35
N LEU A 684 40.47 7.27 18.04
CA LEU A 684 39.92 8.62 17.92
C LEU A 684 40.93 9.68 18.36
N ALA A 685 41.58 9.48 19.52
CA ALA A 685 42.61 10.37 20.01
C ALA A 685 43.79 10.48 19.03
N SER A 686 44.25 9.35 18.49
CA SER A 686 45.32 9.30 17.49
C SER A 686 44.94 9.99 16.18
N ALA A 687 43.68 9.93 15.77
CA ALA A 687 43.18 10.68 14.62
C ALA A 687 43.18 12.20 14.87
N ILE A 688 42.78 12.64 16.07
CA ILE A 688 42.84 14.06 16.49
C ILE A 688 44.28 14.59 16.50
N ASP A 689 45.22 13.77 16.99
CA ASP A 689 46.64 14.15 17.07
C ASP A 689 47.30 14.22 15.69
N ARG A 690 46.95 13.31 14.76
CA ARG A 690 47.44 13.37 13.36
C ARG A 690 47.03 14.67 12.67
N GLU A 691 45.77 15.07 12.77
CA GLU A 691 45.29 16.36 12.25
C GLU A 691 46.01 17.55 12.88
N ALA A 692 46.39 17.46 14.16
CA ALA A 692 47.14 18.51 14.85
C ALA A 692 48.57 18.70 14.29
N ILE A 693 49.19 17.61 13.83
CA ILE A 693 50.53 17.61 13.25
C ILE A 693 50.48 18.14 11.81
N GLU A 694 49.54 17.66 11.01
CA GLU A 694 49.36 18.11 9.61
C GLU A 694 49.07 19.63 9.52
N HIS A 695 48.32 20.17 10.48
CA HIS A 695 48.07 21.62 10.58
C HIS A 695 49.33 22.45 10.94
N LYS A 696 50.38 21.86 11.51
CA LYS A 696 51.63 22.59 11.82
C LYS A 696 52.55 22.72 10.60
N ASP A 697 52.44 21.82 9.63
CA ASP A 697 53.32 21.75 8.46
C ASP A 697 52.75 22.46 7.22
N GLU A 698 51.43 22.60 7.09
CA GLU A 698 50.78 23.33 5.99
C GLU A 698 50.05 24.60 6.48
N GLY A 699 50.51 25.78 6.06
CA GLY A 699 49.90 27.09 6.37
C GLY A 699 48.50 27.35 5.74
N GLY A 700 47.72 26.32 5.43
CA GLY A 700 46.37 26.38 4.84
C GLY A 700 45.26 26.25 5.89
N ALA A 701 44.69 27.39 6.33
CA ALA A 701 44.08 27.51 7.67
C ALA A 701 42.56 27.22 7.82
N THR A 702 41.83 26.67 6.85
CA THR A 702 40.34 26.68 6.94
C THR A 702 39.61 25.34 6.93
N SER A 703 40.16 24.22 6.43
CA SER A 703 39.44 22.92 6.41
C SER A 703 39.89 21.92 7.49
N SER A 704 41.20 21.74 7.71
CA SER A 704 41.75 20.81 8.72
C SER A 704 41.39 21.22 10.16
N SER A 705 41.36 22.53 10.44
CA SER A 705 40.94 23.06 11.75
C SER A 705 39.49 22.72 12.10
N SER A 706 38.61 22.58 11.10
CA SER A 706 37.20 22.21 11.30
C SER A 706 37.04 20.70 11.56
N ARG A 707 37.73 19.82 10.82
CA ARG A 707 37.65 18.37 11.02
C ARG A 707 38.17 17.96 12.41
N ARG A 708 39.30 18.54 12.82
CA ARG A 708 39.90 18.28 14.14
C ARG A 708 38.93 18.59 15.29
N LEU A 709 38.24 19.73 15.21
CA LEU A 709 37.25 20.10 16.23
C LEU A 709 36.07 19.11 16.26
N GLU A 710 35.54 18.70 15.11
CA GLU A 710 34.45 17.72 15.06
C GLU A 710 34.88 16.36 15.67
N LEU A 711 36.10 15.91 15.41
CA LEU A 711 36.64 14.70 16.08
C LEU A 711 36.74 14.87 17.60
N GLN A 712 37.17 16.04 18.09
CA GLN A 712 37.20 16.33 19.53
C GLN A 712 35.80 16.37 20.15
N LEU A 713 34.80 16.89 19.43
CA LEU A 713 33.40 16.89 19.86
C LEU A 713 32.85 15.46 19.94
N VAL A 714 33.17 14.60 18.96
CA VAL A 714 32.78 13.18 18.98
C VAL A 714 33.44 12.44 20.13
N TYR A 715 34.74 12.65 20.38
CA TYR A 715 35.45 12.10 21.54
C TYR A 715 34.78 12.54 22.85
N THR A 716 34.40 13.82 22.92
CA THR A 716 33.72 14.40 24.10
C THR A 716 32.35 13.79 24.33
N ALA A 717 31.60 13.49 23.27
CA ALA A 717 30.28 12.83 23.38
C ALA A 717 30.36 11.47 24.10
N GLN A 718 31.51 10.78 24.00
CA GLN A 718 31.71 9.45 24.59
C GLN A 718 31.79 9.45 26.11
N ILE A 719 31.85 10.61 26.77
CA ILE A 719 31.71 10.71 28.24
C ILE A 719 30.45 9.96 28.70
N SER A 720 29.36 10.04 27.93
CA SER A 720 28.07 9.43 28.27
C SER A 720 27.97 7.93 28.00
N THR A 721 28.90 7.35 27.24
CA THR A 721 28.81 5.97 26.73
C THR A 721 29.86 5.03 27.31
N VAL A 722 30.99 5.56 27.78
CA VAL A 722 32.03 4.74 28.40
C VAL A 722 31.68 4.39 29.84
N ASN A 723 32.10 3.20 30.27
CA ASN A 723 31.93 2.77 31.65
C ASN A 723 32.86 3.54 32.62
N LEU A 724 32.66 3.32 33.93
CA LEU A 724 33.41 3.99 34.99
C LEU A 724 34.94 3.77 34.92
N VAL A 725 35.40 2.64 34.38
CA VAL A 725 36.83 2.30 34.29
C VAL A 725 37.54 3.26 33.34
N LEU A 726 36.90 3.60 32.22
CA LEU A 726 37.47 4.46 31.19
C LEU A 726 37.14 5.95 31.41
N LEU A 727 36.04 6.24 32.12
CA LEU A 727 35.48 7.58 32.29
C LEU A 727 36.49 8.64 32.74
N ARG A 728 37.29 8.35 33.78
CA ARG A 728 38.29 9.30 34.30
C ARG A 728 39.31 9.69 33.24
N THR A 729 39.80 8.70 32.50
CA THR A 729 40.82 8.91 31.47
C THR A 729 40.25 9.71 30.30
N VAL A 730 39.02 9.40 29.88
CA VAL A 730 38.31 10.15 28.83
C VAL A 730 38.06 11.60 29.24
N MET A 731 37.57 11.84 30.46
CA MET A 731 37.34 13.19 30.98
C MET A 731 38.63 14.01 31.10
N ASP A 732 39.74 13.39 31.52
CA ASP A 732 41.04 14.05 31.56
C ASP A 732 41.55 14.44 30.16
N GLN A 733 41.28 13.62 29.16
CA GLN A 733 41.60 13.93 27.77
C GLN A 733 40.71 15.05 27.22
N VAL A 734 39.40 15.03 27.49
CA VAL A 734 38.47 16.11 27.12
C VAL A 734 38.88 17.44 27.77
N ARG A 735 39.30 17.40 29.04
CA ARG A 735 39.88 18.56 29.73
C ARG A 735 41.07 19.14 28.96
N ARG A 736 41.98 18.30 28.43
CA ARG A 736 43.11 18.77 27.62
C ARG A 736 42.62 19.46 26.34
N TYR A 737 41.67 18.88 25.63
CA TYR A 737 41.11 19.47 24.41
C TYR A 737 40.45 20.84 24.66
N ILE A 738 39.68 21.00 25.75
CA ILE A 738 39.08 22.31 26.09
C ILE A 738 40.17 23.35 26.39
N LEU A 739 41.23 22.96 27.10
CA LEU A 739 42.30 23.87 27.52
C LEU A 739 43.29 24.22 26.39
N GLU A 740 43.32 23.47 25.29
CA GLU A 740 44.10 23.81 24.09
C GLU A 740 43.65 25.11 23.44
N TYR A 741 42.37 25.47 23.56
CA TYR A 741 41.82 26.71 23.02
C TYR A 741 41.87 27.82 24.09
N PRO A 742 42.54 28.96 23.88
CA PRO A 742 42.70 29.99 24.92
C PRO A 742 41.37 30.68 25.29
N ILE A 743 41.24 31.09 26.55
CA ILE A 743 40.14 31.98 27.00
C ILE A 743 40.33 33.32 26.30
N THR A 744 39.44 33.66 25.37
CA THR A 744 39.49 34.99 24.74
C THR A 744 38.72 35.96 25.64
N PRO A 745 39.35 37.04 26.15
CA PRO A 745 38.61 38.05 26.90
C PRO A 745 37.62 38.73 25.95
N ILE A 746 36.36 38.87 26.37
CA ILE A 746 35.33 39.60 25.64
C ILE A 746 35.85 41.04 25.41
N SER A 747 36.21 41.34 24.16
CA SER A 747 36.53 42.70 23.75
C SER A 747 35.22 43.47 23.60
N LEU A 748 34.94 44.33 24.58
CA LEU A 748 33.82 45.26 24.59
C LEU A 748 34.14 46.46 23.67
N VAL A 749 33.91 46.31 22.36
CA VAL A 749 33.80 47.42 21.39
C VAL A 749 32.75 46.95 20.37
N GLY A 750 31.51 47.41 20.34
CA GLY A 750 31.05 48.78 20.40
C GLY A 750 30.62 49.21 18.99
N GLN A 751 29.48 48.73 18.50
CA GLN A 751 28.62 49.42 17.51
C GLN A 751 27.24 48.75 17.41
N LEU A 752 26.27 49.33 18.12
CA LEU A 752 24.85 49.30 17.75
C LEU A 752 24.67 50.30 16.59
N PRO A 753 23.77 50.05 15.61
CA PRO A 753 22.36 50.29 15.87
C PRO A 753 21.35 49.39 15.11
N GLY A 754 20.21 49.14 15.77
CA GLY A 754 18.93 49.02 15.09
C GLY A 754 17.88 48.29 15.91
N LEU A 755 17.24 49.02 16.83
CA LEU A 755 15.96 48.67 17.42
C LEU A 755 14.84 49.10 16.45
N GLU A 756 14.04 48.16 15.96
CA GLU A 756 12.62 48.40 15.72
C GLU A 756 11.82 47.16 16.17
N ASN A 757 11.11 47.36 17.28
CA ASN A 757 9.81 46.87 17.70
C ASN A 757 9.17 45.69 16.93
N GLU A 758 8.72 44.67 17.65
CA GLU A 758 7.27 44.47 17.89
C GLU A 758 7.00 43.46 19.03
N GLU A 759 6.12 43.88 19.94
CA GLU A 759 5.51 43.12 21.02
C GLU A 759 4.51 42.08 20.47
N GLY A 760 4.31 40.95 21.16
CA GLY A 760 3.07 40.17 20.98
C GLY A 760 3.09 38.69 21.35
N ASP A 761 2.76 38.40 22.61
CA ASP A 761 1.92 37.29 23.09
C ASP A 761 2.40 35.80 23.13
N LYS A 762 2.13 35.22 24.30
CA LYS A 762 1.96 33.79 24.67
C LYS A 762 0.73 33.75 25.61
N PRO A 763 -0.05 32.64 25.80
CA PRO A 763 0.37 31.24 25.66
C PRO A 763 -0.67 30.18 25.16
N SER A 764 -0.13 29.02 24.73
CA SER A 764 -0.51 27.61 24.97
C SER A 764 -1.94 27.05 24.78
N THR A 765 -2.02 25.97 23.97
CA THR A 765 -2.57 24.59 24.23
C THR A 765 -2.32 23.79 22.94
N GLY A 766 -1.76 22.58 22.81
CA GLY A 766 -1.43 21.47 23.70
C GLY A 766 -1.89 20.18 22.99
N THR A 767 -1.00 19.36 22.44
CA THR A 767 -1.20 17.89 22.17
C THR A 767 0.16 17.24 21.88
N SER A 768 0.32 16.02 22.39
CA SER A 768 1.53 15.22 22.57
C SER A 768 1.88 14.27 21.42
N ALA A 769 3.18 13.98 21.32
CA ALA A 769 3.83 12.69 21.03
C ALA A 769 3.66 12.03 19.64
N ALA A 770 4.69 12.19 18.81
CA ALA A 770 5.29 11.15 17.99
C ALA A 770 6.77 11.53 17.79
N GLU A 771 7.70 10.66 18.21
CA GLU A 771 9.15 10.87 18.06
C GLU A 771 9.55 10.71 16.60
N ASP A 772 9.96 11.82 16.00
CA ASP A 772 10.31 11.95 14.60
C ASP A 772 11.82 11.66 14.42
N LYS A 773 12.16 10.47 13.92
CA LYS A 773 13.52 10.10 13.51
C LYS A 773 13.76 10.59 12.08
N SER A 774 14.10 11.86 11.91
CA SER A 774 14.60 12.39 10.64
C SER A 774 15.93 13.12 10.82
N PHE A 775 16.88 12.78 9.94
CA PHE A 775 18.24 13.31 9.94
C PHE A 775 18.30 14.67 9.20
N PRO A 776 19.04 15.66 9.71
CA PRO A 776 19.15 16.97 9.06
C PRO A 776 20.09 16.93 7.85
N THR A 777 19.68 17.62 6.79
CA THR A 777 20.33 17.67 5.48
C THR A 777 21.59 18.53 5.50
N ALA A 778 22.66 18.07 4.85
CA ALA A 778 23.94 18.75 4.77
C ALA A 778 23.93 19.84 3.67
N ALA A 779 23.96 21.11 4.08
CA ALA A 779 24.75 22.17 3.45
C ALA A 779 24.47 23.50 4.17
N THR A 780 25.32 23.86 5.12
CA THR A 780 25.46 25.26 5.53
C THR A 780 26.95 25.48 5.72
N THR A 781 27.55 26.27 4.83
CA THR A 781 28.93 26.73 4.96
C THR A 781 29.03 27.57 6.22
N SER A 782 29.46 26.94 7.31
CA SER A 782 29.69 27.58 8.60
C SER A 782 30.84 28.59 8.50
N PRO A 783 30.75 29.74 9.20
CA PRO A 783 31.83 30.73 9.26
C PRO A 783 33.11 30.10 9.85
N PRO A 784 34.30 30.69 9.61
CA PRO A 784 35.55 30.18 10.15
C PRO A 784 35.46 30.07 11.68
N VAL A 785 35.70 28.87 12.20
CA VAL A 785 35.60 28.57 13.62
C VAL A 785 36.71 29.31 14.38
N THR A 786 36.33 30.28 15.22
CA THR A 786 37.29 30.95 16.11
C THR A 786 37.66 30.04 17.28
N ALA A 787 38.85 30.23 17.87
CA ALA A 787 39.25 29.47 19.05
C ALA A 787 38.27 29.62 20.23
N ALA A 788 37.64 30.79 20.38
CA ALA A 788 36.58 31.03 21.36
C ALA A 788 35.35 30.15 21.08
N SER A 789 34.90 30.08 19.82
CA SER A 789 33.76 29.27 19.41
C SER A 789 34.02 27.77 19.57
N ALA A 790 35.23 27.30 19.23
CA ALA A 790 35.63 25.90 19.42
C ALA A 790 35.58 25.48 20.90
N ARG A 791 36.16 26.31 21.78
CA ARG A 791 36.14 26.10 23.23
C ARG A 791 34.72 26.03 23.78
N GLN A 792 33.87 26.97 23.37
CA GLN A 792 32.47 27.01 23.79
C GLN A 792 31.73 25.73 23.38
N ARG A 793 31.85 25.30 22.11
CA ARG A 793 31.22 24.08 21.61
C ARG A 793 31.67 22.83 22.39
N LEU A 794 32.96 22.73 22.73
CA LEU A 794 33.48 21.61 23.53
C LEU A 794 32.94 21.64 24.97
N CYS A 795 32.83 22.81 25.60
CA CYS A 795 32.23 22.96 26.92
C CYS A 795 30.75 22.58 26.92
N GLU A 796 29.98 23.05 25.94
CA GLU A 796 28.56 22.71 25.75
C GLU A 796 28.41 21.21 25.55
N LYS A 797 29.19 20.61 24.64
CA LYS A 797 29.16 19.16 24.38
C LYS A 797 29.53 18.33 25.60
N ALA A 798 30.54 18.74 26.36
CA ALA A 798 30.94 18.07 27.59
C ALA A 798 29.84 18.16 28.65
N PHE A 799 29.22 19.33 28.80
CA PHE A 799 28.10 19.51 29.72
C PHE A 799 26.91 18.64 29.34
N ASP A 800 26.54 18.62 28.06
CA ASP A 800 25.45 17.79 27.53
C ASP A 800 25.74 16.30 27.76
N ALA A 801 26.96 15.83 27.47
CA ALA A 801 27.34 14.44 27.67
C ALA A 801 27.26 14.02 29.15
N LEU A 802 27.59 14.92 30.09
CA LEU A 802 27.45 14.65 31.52
C LEU A 802 26.00 14.44 31.96
N THR A 803 25.03 15.06 31.27
CA THR A 803 23.60 14.83 31.57
C THR A 803 23.14 13.43 31.20
N GLY A 804 23.82 12.78 30.25
CA GLY A 804 23.55 11.41 29.80
C GLY A 804 24.11 10.31 30.71
N LEU A 805 24.88 10.65 31.75
CA LEU A 805 25.51 9.66 32.64
C LEU A 805 24.47 8.85 33.44
N ASP A 806 24.72 7.55 33.52
CA ASP A 806 23.95 6.61 34.32
C ASP A 806 24.18 6.80 35.84
N ALA A 807 23.52 6.00 36.67
CA ALA A 807 23.67 6.13 38.13
C ALA A 807 25.09 5.79 38.62
N SER A 808 25.82 4.93 37.91
CA SER A 808 27.15 4.44 38.33
C SER A 808 28.27 5.45 38.05
N THR A 809 28.09 6.30 37.05
CA THR A 809 29.10 7.26 36.57
C THR A 809 28.83 8.73 36.95
N ARG A 810 27.58 9.07 37.28
CA ARG A 810 27.12 10.46 37.49
C ARG A 810 27.86 11.22 38.59
N GLU A 811 28.16 10.60 39.73
CA GLU A 811 28.86 11.28 40.84
C GLU A 811 30.26 11.74 40.42
N GLU A 812 31.00 10.86 39.76
CA GLU A 812 32.35 11.13 39.28
C GLU A 812 32.34 12.23 38.21
N GLY A 813 31.41 12.17 37.25
CA GLY A 813 31.25 13.19 36.21
C GLY A 813 30.90 14.58 36.74
N LEU A 814 29.94 14.68 37.67
CA LEU A 814 29.58 15.95 38.32
C LEU A 814 30.74 16.53 39.11
N ARG A 815 31.45 15.68 39.86
CA ARG A 815 32.65 16.10 40.61
C ARG A 815 33.72 16.64 39.68
N TRP A 816 33.99 15.97 38.57
CA TRP A 816 34.94 16.42 37.56
C TRP A 816 34.55 17.79 36.98
N TRP A 817 33.28 18.00 36.63
CA TRP A 817 32.80 19.28 36.09
C TRP A 817 32.98 20.43 37.08
N LEU A 818 32.57 20.24 38.34
CA LEU A 818 32.69 21.26 39.38
C LEU A 818 34.14 21.67 39.65
N ASN A 819 35.08 20.72 39.55
CA ASN A 819 36.50 20.98 39.74
C ASN A 819 37.15 21.74 38.58
N ASN A 820 36.59 21.66 37.37
CA ASN A 820 37.22 22.19 36.16
C ASN A 820 36.48 23.37 35.49
N ARG A 821 35.19 23.61 35.80
CA ARG A 821 34.37 24.66 35.16
C ARG A 821 35.03 26.05 35.13
N THR A 822 35.69 26.43 36.22
CA THR A 822 36.39 27.73 36.31
C THR A 822 37.57 27.80 35.35
N ALA A 823 38.33 26.71 35.20
CA ALA A 823 39.42 26.60 34.24
C ALA A 823 38.91 26.52 32.80
N PHE A 824 37.67 26.05 32.59
CA PHE A 824 36.97 26.04 31.30
C PHE A 824 36.41 27.41 30.93
N GLY A 825 36.23 28.32 31.89
CA GLY A 825 35.68 29.65 31.66
C GLY A 825 34.15 29.68 31.71
N VAL A 826 33.55 28.75 32.46
CA VAL A 826 32.10 28.58 32.67
C VAL A 826 31.73 28.81 34.14
#